data_AF-A0A0B8N6F8-F1
#
_entry.id   AF-A0A0B8N6F8-F1
#
_cell.length_a   1.000
_cell.length_b   1.000
_cell.length_c   1.000
_cell.angle_alpha   90.00
_cell.angle_beta   90.00
_cell.angle_gamma   90.00
#
_symmetry.space_group_name_H-M   'P 1'
#
loop_
_entity.id
_entity.type
_entity.pdbx_description
1 polymer ?
#
loop_
_entity_poly.entity_id
_entity_poly.type
_entity_poly.pdbx_seq_one_letter_code
_entity_poly.pdbx_strand_id
1 'polypeptide(L)'
;MTSESWLSIPKGSHFSLANIPFGIITTPASPNPHAGIAIGDYVLDLYLFATHGGFSYLESFSSEQVGLFSQSTLNQFAAAGQEFHKQVRRYLQDVFSSVTTVPQALRDNQAARDGALFPKEHVKTHLPMKVTGYTDFFAGKNHAYNCGCIFRDPQKALQPNYLHLPVGYSSRASSVVVSGTPVRRPLGQYLANPGDVKSVFGPCRKLDIELELGAFLCKGNAMGEPIPIDKAEGYIFGFVLLNDWSARDIQAWEAVPLGPFNAKNFASTISPWVVLKDALEPFHVPGLLNDTELHPYLRQERQDNVYDINLQAEIKTADGKSEIFTRTNGKNLVFSFAQMLAHHTIGGCPMEVGDLIGSGTISGTEPGSLGSLLEASLGGKQTYAISTDIHRKFLEDGDTISIRGWCGKDDSNLLHSKVSSANAETLILSIGLVISLLLIFVLDKTDIPFIQNLPAVPSVPIFGNLFQLGSEHPKRLAKLSEQYGPVFQIRLGNRRFVVANSFESIKQLWINNQSSLISRPTLHTFHNVLSSSQGFTIGTSPWDESCKRRRKAAATALNRPAVASYMPFVDLESYVSIKDLVDQIRSGEQQSHTEKDSKKTANFQVDIDPYPLFQRLALNLSLTLGYGFRIDGGADDHLLREIINVERGISTLRSTSNNWQDFVPLLRIFPRRNDQASNLRRRRDKYLEFLLQRLKDRISAGTDKSCITGNIMKDPDYALNHAGGLDTTPACILLGVAILSGPQGQYLQQKLLEEINKVYPDGSAWKKCLDEEKVEYLTAFCKEVLRFWTVIPMSLPRVNVKEVVYKGARIPAGTTFLMNAWAADFDYEHFESPLEFRPERFLNIPEGSGTQHFAFGAGSRMCTGSHLANREMYITFMRIIIALEVLPAQDPAQRPILTGPLECNANPSGLSIEPKKFLVGFRIRDDNKLRHWFEDTEMATRHMLD
;
A
#
# COMPACT_ATOMS: atom_id res chain seq x y z
N MET A 1 -57.77 5.30 12.42
CA MET A 1 -58.24 4.35 13.45
C MET A 1 -57.02 3.58 13.92
N THR A 2 -56.68 3.63 15.20
CA THR A 2 -55.57 2.83 15.75
C THR A 2 -55.96 1.37 15.66
N SER A 3 -55.36 0.62 14.74
CA SER A 3 -55.48 -0.83 14.73
C SER A 3 -54.86 -1.34 16.03
N GLU A 4 -55.67 -1.99 16.87
CA GLU A 4 -55.17 -2.69 18.04
C GLU A 4 -54.35 -3.90 17.58
N SER A 5 -53.35 -4.30 18.36
CA SER A 5 -52.54 -5.49 18.07
C SER A 5 -52.97 -6.65 18.98
N TRP A 6 -52.92 -7.89 18.49
CA TRP A 6 -53.06 -9.07 19.36
C TRP A 6 -51.81 -9.29 20.24
N LEU A 7 -50.66 -8.75 19.84
CA LEU A 7 -49.47 -8.71 20.67
C LEU A 7 -49.60 -7.50 21.61
N SER A 8 -49.32 -7.70 22.90
CA SER A 8 -49.37 -6.60 23.87
C SER A 8 -48.31 -5.56 23.53
N ILE A 9 -48.75 -4.38 23.07
CA ILE A 9 -47.89 -3.22 22.82
C ILE A 9 -48.17 -2.22 23.94
N PRO A 10 -47.19 -1.90 24.81
CA PRO A 10 -47.39 -0.92 25.87
C PRO A 10 -47.90 0.40 25.33
N LYS A 11 -48.86 1.01 26.04
CA LYS A 11 -49.35 2.35 25.71
C LYS A 11 -48.15 3.28 25.66
N GLY A 12 -47.94 3.88 24.50
CA GLY A 12 -46.83 4.77 24.28
C GLY A 12 -45.52 4.16 23.82
N SER A 13 -45.54 2.94 23.31
CA SER A 13 -44.36 2.40 22.66
C SER A 13 -44.00 3.16 21.39
N HIS A 14 -42.71 3.47 21.28
CA HIS A 14 -42.09 3.96 20.03
C HIS A 14 -42.27 2.96 18.89
N PHE A 15 -42.47 1.69 19.21
CA PHE A 15 -42.65 0.59 18.25
C PHE A 15 -44.13 0.19 18.18
N SER A 16 -45.01 1.17 17.95
CA SER A 16 -46.44 0.91 17.73
C SER A 16 -46.68 0.18 16.40
N LEU A 17 -47.88 -0.38 16.26
CA LEU A 17 -48.33 -0.97 14.99
C LEU A 17 -48.36 0.05 13.84
N ALA A 18 -48.47 1.34 14.15
CA ALA A 18 -48.38 2.41 13.17
C ALA A 18 -46.95 2.65 12.68
N ASN A 19 -45.90 2.24 13.41
CA ASN A 19 -44.50 2.50 13.05
C ASN A 19 -43.89 1.39 12.18
N ILE A 20 -43.61 0.21 12.76
CA ILE A 20 -42.85 -0.90 12.13
C ILE A 20 -41.54 -0.42 11.46
N PRO A 21 -40.53 -0.02 12.27
CA PRO A 21 -39.24 0.35 11.72
C PRO A 21 -38.39 -0.89 11.44
N PHE A 22 -37.48 -0.78 10.46
CA PHE A 22 -36.60 -1.86 10.02
C PHE A 22 -35.19 -1.67 10.56
N GLY A 23 -34.52 -2.76 10.92
CA GLY A 23 -33.16 -2.73 11.42
C GLY A 23 -32.40 -4.00 11.07
N ILE A 24 -31.11 -4.00 11.38
CA ILE A 24 -30.27 -5.19 11.31
C ILE A 24 -30.01 -5.70 12.70
N ILE A 25 -30.23 -6.98 12.91
CA ILE A 25 -30.21 -7.63 14.20
C ILE A 25 -29.39 -8.92 14.18
N THR A 26 -29.01 -9.36 15.36
CA THR A 26 -28.64 -10.75 15.66
C THR A 26 -29.45 -11.19 16.85
N THR A 27 -29.93 -12.43 16.79
CA THR A 27 -30.72 -13.08 17.83
C THR A 27 -29.92 -14.28 18.37
N PRO A 28 -30.29 -14.86 19.52
CA PRO A 28 -29.66 -16.09 19.99
C PRO A 28 -29.78 -17.25 19.00
N ALA A 29 -30.85 -17.26 18.19
CA ALA A 29 -31.11 -18.27 17.17
C ALA A 29 -30.34 -18.02 15.85
N SER A 30 -30.05 -16.76 15.52
CA SER A 30 -29.39 -16.37 14.27
C SER A 30 -28.23 -15.39 14.55
N PRO A 31 -26.99 -15.90 14.64
CA PRO A 31 -25.82 -15.11 15.06
C PRO A 31 -25.23 -14.23 13.94
N ASN A 32 -25.64 -14.43 12.69
CA ASN A 32 -25.23 -13.59 11.57
C ASN A 32 -26.17 -12.38 11.46
N PRO A 33 -25.68 -11.15 11.20
CA PRO A 33 -26.56 -10.00 11.02
C PRO A 33 -27.57 -10.20 9.89
N HIS A 34 -28.84 -9.92 10.16
CA HIS A 34 -29.96 -10.05 9.22
C HIS A 34 -31.07 -9.04 9.54
N ALA A 35 -32.11 -8.94 8.69
CA ALA A 35 -33.17 -7.96 8.85
C ALA A 35 -34.18 -8.32 9.96
N GLY A 36 -34.63 -7.31 10.69
CA GLY A 36 -35.69 -7.42 11.70
C GLY A 36 -36.60 -6.18 11.72
N ILE A 37 -37.74 -6.28 12.41
CA ILE A 37 -38.56 -5.12 12.80
C ILE A 37 -38.79 -5.08 14.31
N ALA A 38 -38.94 -3.88 14.86
CA ALA A 38 -39.33 -3.69 16.25
C ALA A 38 -40.86 -3.52 16.39
N ILE A 39 -41.46 -4.16 17.39
CA ILE A 39 -42.90 -4.08 17.68
C ILE A 39 -43.15 -4.25 19.19
N GLY A 40 -43.69 -3.24 19.86
CA GLY A 40 -43.83 -3.23 21.32
C GLY A 40 -42.48 -3.42 22.02
N ASP A 41 -42.40 -4.43 22.91
CA ASP A 41 -41.16 -4.83 23.60
C ASP A 41 -40.45 -6.01 22.90
N TYR A 42 -40.85 -6.30 21.66
CA TYR A 42 -40.37 -7.43 20.88
C TYR A 42 -39.69 -6.97 19.59
N VAL A 43 -38.94 -7.90 19.00
CA VAL A 43 -38.37 -7.81 17.68
C VAL A 43 -38.77 -9.06 16.90
N LEU A 44 -39.35 -8.86 15.73
CA LEU A 44 -39.58 -9.94 14.78
C LEU A 44 -38.34 -10.08 13.88
N ASP A 45 -37.70 -11.23 13.96
CA ASP A 45 -36.62 -11.68 13.08
C ASP A 45 -37.23 -12.00 11.70
N LEU A 46 -37.05 -11.11 10.73
CA LEU A 46 -37.71 -11.24 9.43
C LEU A 46 -37.15 -12.41 8.62
N TYR A 47 -35.89 -12.78 8.86
CA TYR A 47 -35.30 -13.94 8.21
C TYR A 47 -35.96 -15.22 8.71
N LEU A 48 -36.00 -15.41 10.03
CA LEU A 48 -36.62 -16.59 10.63
C LEU A 48 -38.13 -16.63 10.34
N PHE A 49 -38.81 -15.47 10.43
CA PHE A 49 -40.22 -15.36 10.06
C PHE A 49 -40.45 -15.81 8.61
N ALA A 50 -39.63 -15.36 7.67
CA ALA A 50 -39.72 -15.79 6.27
C ALA A 50 -39.44 -17.30 6.09
N THR A 51 -38.42 -17.84 6.76
CA THR A 51 -38.11 -19.29 6.69
C THR A 51 -39.20 -20.18 7.27
N HIS A 52 -40.00 -19.66 8.21
CA HIS A 52 -41.17 -20.34 8.76
C HIS A 52 -42.44 -20.14 7.91
N GLY A 53 -42.32 -19.63 6.68
CA GLY A 53 -43.46 -19.39 5.78
C GLY A 53 -44.27 -18.15 6.17
N GLY A 54 -43.72 -17.25 6.99
CA GLY A 54 -44.39 -16.06 7.48
C GLY A 54 -44.80 -15.08 6.38
N PHE A 55 -44.21 -15.14 5.19
CA PHE A 55 -44.62 -14.34 4.02
C PHE A 55 -45.44 -15.12 2.98
N SER A 56 -45.78 -16.39 3.23
CA SER A 56 -46.53 -17.21 2.28
C SER A 56 -47.95 -16.71 1.97
N TYR A 57 -48.47 -15.80 2.78
CA TYR A 57 -49.79 -15.17 2.61
C TYR A 57 -49.72 -13.76 2.03
N LEU A 58 -48.52 -13.27 1.70
CA LEU A 58 -48.35 -12.02 0.99
C LEU A 58 -48.38 -12.28 -0.52
N GLU A 59 -49.45 -11.85 -1.18
CA GLU A 59 -49.58 -11.97 -2.63
C GLU A 59 -48.40 -11.31 -3.34
N SER A 60 -47.84 -11.99 -4.36
CA SER A 60 -46.67 -11.55 -5.12
C SER A 60 -45.33 -11.56 -4.37
N PHE A 61 -45.24 -12.16 -3.17
CA PHE A 61 -43.96 -12.38 -2.50
C PHE A 61 -43.26 -13.63 -3.04
N SER A 62 -42.15 -13.45 -3.78
CA SER A 62 -41.40 -14.55 -4.38
C SER A 62 -40.40 -15.18 -3.41
N SER A 63 -40.02 -16.45 -3.67
CA SER A 63 -38.98 -17.15 -2.91
C SER A 63 -37.64 -16.41 -2.95
N GLU A 64 -37.36 -15.67 -4.02
CA GLU A 64 -36.13 -14.87 -4.17
C GLU A 64 -36.12 -13.66 -3.22
N GLN A 65 -37.29 -13.09 -2.91
CA GLN A 65 -37.43 -11.96 -1.99
C GLN A 65 -37.19 -12.34 -0.51
N VAL A 66 -37.32 -13.62 -0.14
CA VAL A 66 -36.90 -14.14 1.18
C VAL A 66 -35.41 -13.83 1.41
N GLY A 67 -34.59 -13.92 0.36
CA GLY A 67 -33.17 -13.64 0.42
C GLY A 67 -32.82 -12.20 0.77
N LEU A 68 -33.76 -11.25 0.66
CA LEU A 68 -33.55 -9.85 1.07
C LEU A 68 -33.41 -9.73 2.59
N PHE A 69 -34.14 -10.54 3.35
CA PHE A 69 -34.14 -10.47 4.81
C PHE A 69 -32.97 -11.21 5.47
N SER A 70 -32.27 -12.09 4.73
CA SER A 70 -31.04 -12.72 5.21
C SER A 70 -29.78 -11.85 5.02
N GLN A 71 -29.90 -10.69 4.35
CA GLN A 71 -28.77 -9.79 4.12
C GLN A 71 -28.31 -9.11 5.40
N SER A 72 -27.01 -8.89 5.54
CA SER A 72 -26.41 -8.21 6.69
C SER A 72 -26.61 -6.69 6.72
N THR A 73 -27.31 -6.14 5.72
CA THR A 73 -27.67 -4.72 5.60
C THR A 73 -28.99 -4.57 4.88
N LEU A 74 -29.73 -3.48 5.15
CA LEU A 74 -31.01 -3.20 4.51
C LEU A 74 -30.86 -2.65 3.07
N ASN A 75 -29.65 -2.49 2.53
CA ASN A 75 -29.44 -1.86 1.22
C ASN A 75 -30.22 -2.55 0.08
N GLN A 76 -30.27 -3.88 0.05
CA GLN A 76 -31.04 -4.60 -0.99
C GLN A 76 -32.55 -4.46 -0.79
N PHE A 77 -33.01 -4.48 0.46
CA PHE A 77 -34.42 -4.22 0.76
C PHE A 77 -34.79 -2.79 0.34
N ALA A 78 -33.98 -1.78 0.68
CA ALA A 78 -34.17 -0.40 0.25
C ALA A 78 -34.21 -0.29 -1.29
N ALA A 79 -33.30 -0.98 -2.01
CA ALA A 79 -33.26 -0.98 -3.47
C ALA A 79 -34.50 -1.60 -4.15
N ALA A 80 -35.29 -2.41 -3.44
CA ALA A 80 -36.51 -3.02 -3.97
C ALA A 80 -37.63 -2.01 -4.28
N GLY A 81 -37.51 -0.77 -3.78
CA GLY A 81 -38.41 0.34 -4.10
C GLY A 81 -39.59 0.51 -3.14
N GLN A 82 -40.12 1.74 -3.10
CA GLN A 82 -41.09 2.18 -2.09
C GLN A 82 -42.40 1.38 -2.09
N GLU A 83 -42.90 0.95 -3.25
CA GLU A 83 -44.14 0.16 -3.30
C GLU A 83 -43.97 -1.21 -2.64
N PHE A 84 -42.79 -1.82 -2.77
CA PHE A 84 -42.48 -3.07 -2.06
C PHE A 84 -42.35 -2.84 -0.56
N HIS A 85 -41.72 -1.74 -0.13
CA HIS A 85 -41.63 -1.38 1.29
C HIS A 85 -43.02 -1.21 1.91
N LYS A 86 -43.93 -0.49 1.22
CA LYS A 86 -45.33 -0.29 1.62
C LYS A 86 -46.07 -1.62 1.72
N GLN A 87 -45.90 -2.50 0.74
CA GLN A 87 -46.54 -3.80 0.72
C GLN A 87 -46.10 -4.67 1.91
N VAL A 88 -44.79 -4.83 2.12
CA VAL A 88 -44.23 -5.58 3.25
C VAL A 88 -44.69 -4.98 4.58
N ARG A 89 -44.66 -3.66 4.71
CA ARG A 89 -45.11 -2.99 5.93
C ARG A 89 -46.59 -3.21 6.21
N ARG A 90 -47.48 -2.99 5.22
CA ARG A 90 -48.92 -3.21 5.37
C ARG A 90 -49.22 -4.66 5.74
N TYR A 91 -48.48 -5.60 5.15
CA TYR A 91 -48.58 -7.00 5.50
C TYR A 91 -48.20 -7.25 6.96
N LEU A 92 -47.06 -6.73 7.42
CA LEU A 92 -46.65 -6.86 8.82
C LEU A 92 -47.64 -6.17 9.78
N GLN A 93 -48.26 -5.06 9.38
CA GLN A 93 -49.34 -4.42 10.15
C GLN A 93 -50.55 -5.35 10.27
N ASP A 94 -50.94 -6.02 9.20
CA ASP A 94 -52.00 -7.02 9.24
C ASP A 94 -51.62 -8.23 10.09
N VAL A 95 -50.39 -8.75 9.95
CA VAL A 95 -49.88 -9.89 10.77
C VAL A 95 -50.02 -9.62 12.26
N PHE A 96 -49.77 -8.39 12.72
CA PHE A 96 -49.87 -8.01 14.14
C PHE A 96 -51.24 -7.45 14.55
N SER A 97 -52.16 -7.18 13.63
CA SER A 97 -53.48 -6.60 13.91
C SER A 97 -54.37 -7.55 14.71
N SER A 98 -55.11 -7.06 15.71
CA SER A 98 -56.08 -7.86 16.49
C SER A 98 -57.14 -8.53 15.61
N VAL A 99 -57.46 -7.89 14.48
CA VAL A 99 -58.37 -8.38 13.42
C VAL A 99 -57.61 -8.88 12.18
N THR A 100 -56.40 -9.42 12.38
CA THR A 100 -55.52 -9.93 11.31
C THR A 100 -56.24 -10.85 10.31
N THR A 101 -56.02 -10.64 9.02
CA THR A 101 -56.55 -11.53 7.97
C THR A 101 -55.71 -12.79 7.74
N VAL A 102 -54.50 -12.83 8.32
CA VAL A 102 -53.52 -13.92 8.19
C VAL A 102 -53.04 -14.44 9.55
N PRO A 103 -53.93 -14.81 10.48
CA PRO A 103 -53.52 -15.22 11.82
C PRO A 103 -52.57 -16.42 11.84
N GLN A 104 -52.68 -17.32 10.86
CA GLN A 104 -51.80 -18.47 10.67
C GLN A 104 -50.34 -18.10 10.33
N ALA A 105 -50.06 -16.87 9.91
CA ALA A 105 -48.70 -16.41 9.65
C ALA A 105 -47.89 -16.30 10.96
N LEU A 106 -48.53 -15.84 12.05
CA LEU A 106 -47.84 -15.64 13.34
C LEU A 106 -48.75 -15.85 14.57
N ARG A 107 -49.92 -15.19 14.66
CA ARG A 107 -50.78 -15.21 15.86
C ARG A 107 -51.17 -16.63 16.31
N ASP A 108 -51.57 -17.47 15.36
CA ASP A 108 -52.07 -18.83 15.64
C ASP A 108 -50.99 -19.89 15.36
N ASN A 109 -49.76 -19.46 15.03
CA ASN A 109 -48.62 -20.31 14.72
C ASN A 109 -47.56 -20.23 15.82
N GLN A 110 -47.69 -21.10 16.82
CA GLN A 110 -46.81 -21.12 17.99
C GLN A 110 -45.33 -21.31 17.60
N ALA A 111 -45.04 -22.22 16.65
CA ALA A 111 -43.68 -22.50 16.21
C ALA A 111 -43.01 -21.27 15.56
N ALA A 112 -43.75 -20.53 14.72
CA ALA A 112 -43.24 -19.30 14.13
C ALA A 112 -43.01 -18.19 15.17
N ARG A 113 -43.86 -18.08 16.21
CA ARG A 113 -43.65 -17.13 17.30
C ARG A 113 -42.40 -17.46 18.10
N ASP A 114 -42.28 -18.70 18.55
CA ASP A 114 -41.13 -19.14 19.36
C ASP A 114 -39.82 -19.08 18.56
N GLY A 115 -39.90 -19.28 17.23
CA GLY A 115 -38.75 -19.25 16.33
C GLY A 115 -38.34 -17.86 15.84
N ALA A 116 -39.25 -16.89 15.76
CA ALA A 116 -38.98 -15.61 15.08
C ALA A 116 -39.30 -14.35 15.91
N LEU A 117 -40.01 -14.43 17.03
CA LEU A 117 -40.37 -13.26 17.85
C LEU A 117 -39.59 -13.26 19.16
N PHE A 118 -38.65 -12.33 19.30
CA PHE A 118 -37.74 -12.27 20.44
C PHE A 118 -38.02 -11.04 21.32
N PRO A 119 -37.92 -11.14 22.65
CA PRO A 119 -37.84 -9.97 23.53
C PRO A 119 -36.67 -9.07 23.10
N LYS A 120 -36.90 -7.76 23.04
CA LYS A 120 -35.90 -6.78 22.57
C LYS A 120 -34.57 -6.86 23.32
N GLU A 121 -34.60 -7.18 24.62
CA GLU A 121 -33.40 -7.34 25.47
C GLU A 121 -32.48 -8.50 25.05
N HIS A 122 -33.01 -9.49 24.34
CA HIS A 122 -32.23 -10.61 23.81
C HIS A 122 -31.68 -10.35 22.40
N VAL A 123 -31.98 -9.19 21.83
CA VAL A 123 -31.61 -8.84 20.46
C VAL A 123 -30.53 -7.78 20.45
N LYS A 124 -29.47 -8.03 19.69
CA LYS A 124 -28.43 -7.03 19.42
C LYS A 124 -28.69 -6.38 18.07
N THR A 125 -28.75 -5.06 18.05
CA THR A 125 -28.86 -4.26 16.82
C THR A 125 -27.50 -3.90 16.24
N HIS A 126 -27.43 -3.72 14.93
CA HIS A 126 -26.24 -3.32 14.16
C HIS A 126 -26.54 -2.09 13.31
N LEU A 127 -25.54 -1.61 12.57
CA LEU A 127 -25.74 -0.52 11.61
C LEU A 127 -26.75 -0.96 10.53
N PRO A 128 -27.85 -0.22 10.29
CA PRO A 128 -28.95 -0.71 9.46
C PRO A 128 -28.61 -0.80 7.97
N MET A 129 -27.73 0.07 7.49
CA MET A 129 -27.32 0.16 6.08
C MET A 129 -25.80 0.18 6.01
N LYS A 130 -25.23 -0.35 4.92
CA LYS A 130 -23.89 0.02 4.50
C LYS A 130 -23.94 1.45 3.98
N VAL A 131 -23.33 2.37 4.73
CA VAL A 131 -23.21 3.78 4.35
C VAL A 131 -22.09 3.91 3.31
N THR A 132 -22.44 4.21 2.07
CA THR A 132 -21.52 4.37 0.94
C THR A 132 -21.01 5.81 0.86
N GLY A 133 -21.91 6.78 0.94
CA GLY A 133 -21.66 8.20 1.15
C GLY A 133 -22.40 8.74 2.36
N TYR A 134 -21.81 9.73 3.03
CA TYR A 134 -22.47 10.52 4.07
C TYR A 134 -22.25 11.99 3.77
N THR A 135 -23.34 12.73 3.59
CA THR A 135 -23.33 14.19 3.44
C THR A 135 -24.10 14.81 4.57
N ASP A 136 -23.51 15.84 5.16
CA ASP A 136 -24.07 16.54 6.29
C ASP A 136 -24.45 17.96 5.86
N PHE A 137 -25.73 18.28 6.00
CA PHE A 137 -26.22 19.61 5.66
C PHE A 137 -26.13 20.55 6.85
N PHE A 138 -26.47 21.81 6.60
CA PHE A 138 -26.52 22.85 7.60
C PHE A 138 -27.90 23.52 7.60
N ALA A 139 -28.98 22.72 7.50
CA ALA A 139 -30.34 23.22 7.26
C ALA A 139 -31.07 23.75 8.51
N GLY A 140 -30.47 23.65 9.70
CA GLY A 140 -31.00 24.26 10.93
C GLY A 140 -30.76 25.78 10.98
N LYS A 141 -31.75 26.58 10.60
CA LYS A 141 -31.63 28.06 10.52
C LYS A 141 -31.27 28.72 11.85
N ASN A 142 -31.92 28.31 12.94
CA ASN A 142 -31.64 28.86 14.27
C ASN A 142 -30.22 28.51 14.72
N HIS A 143 -29.78 27.27 14.47
CA HIS A 143 -28.41 26.85 14.76
C HIS A 143 -27.39 27.68 13.95
N ALA A 144 -27.61 27.85 12.65
CA ALA A 144 -26.75 28.66 11.79
C ALA A 144 -26.68 30.12 12.25
N TYR A 145 -27.80 30.69 12.70
CA TYR A 145 -27.87 32.03 13.28
C TYR A 145 -27.08 32.11 14.59
N ASN A 146 -27.27 31.17 15.51
CA ASN A 146 -26.57 31.12 16.80
C ASN A 146 -25.05 31.01 16.62
N CYS A 147 -24.60 30.08 15.76
CA CYS A 147 -23.19 29.95 15.37
C CYS A 147 -22.67 31.24 14.73
N GLY A 148 -23.47 31.85 13.84
CA GLY A 148 -23.18 33.15 13.26
C GLY A 148 -22.93 34.24 14.30
N CYS A 149 -23.80 34.38 15.31
CA CYS A 149 -23.63 35.35 16.40
C CYS A 149 -22.41 35.07 17.29
N ILE A 150 -21.99 33.80 17.42
CA ILE A 150 -20.80 33.41 18.19
C ILE A 150 -19.52 33.83 17.46
N PHE A 151 -19.47 33.64 16.14
CA PHE A 151 -18.25 33.80 15.33
C PHE A 151 -18.19 35.09 14.50
N ARG A 152 -19.31 35.79 14.30
CA ARG A 152 -19.47 36.96 13.45
C ARG A 152 -20.39 38.00 14.11
N ASP A 153 -20.53 39.15 13.45
CA ASP A 153 -21.52 40.17 13.80
C ASP A 153 -22.94 39.58 13.73
N PRO A 154 -23.78 39.73 14.77
CA PRO A 154 -25.17 39.29 14.77
C PRO A 154 -26.01 39.81 13.59
N GLN A 155 -25.73 41.01 13.07
CA GLN A 155 -26.41 41.57 11.89
C GLN A 155 -26.04 40.82 10.59
N LYS A 156 -24.95 40.06 10.61
CA LYS A 156 -24.41 39.26 9.50
C LYS A 156 -24.24 37.80 9.92
N ALA A 157 -25.08 37.34 10.85
CA ALA A 157 -24.98 36.00 11.43
C ALA A 157 -25.12 34.91 10.36
N LEU A 158 -26.14 35.02 9.50
CA LEU A 158 -26.30 34.17 8.32
C LEU A 158 -25.45 34.69 7.16
N GLN A 159 -24.75 33.78 6.49
CA GLN A 159 -24.01 34.12 5.28
C GLN A 159 -24.99 34.41 4.13
N PRO A 160 -24.61 35.23 3.12
CA PRO A 160 -25.53 35.65 2.06
C PRO A 160 -26.17 34.50 1.27
N ASN A 161 -25.48 33.36 1.13
CA ASN A 161 -25.98 32.20 0.40
C ASN A 161 -26.96 31.33 1.20
N TYR A 162 -27.01 31.47 2.53
CA TYR A 162 -27.59 30.47 3.42
C TYR A 162 -29.07 30.19 3.16
N LEU A 163 -29.86 31.22 2.84
CA LEU A 163 -31.30 31.05 2.55
C LEU A 163 -31.60 30.78 1.07
N HIS A 164 -30.60 30.83 0.19
CA HIS A 164 -30.76 30.59 -1.26
C HIS A 164 -30.52 29.13 -1.65
N LEU A 165 -29.74 28.39 -0.86
CA LEU A 165 -29.42 26.98 -1.09
C LEU A 165 -29.20 26.24 0.23
N PRO A 166 -29.50 24.93 0.32
CA PRO A 166 -29.18 24.13 1.49
C PRO A 166 -27.67 23.85 1.51
N VAL A 167 -26.92 24.63 2.30
CA VAL A 167 -25.48 24.45 2.48
C VAL A 167 -25.20 23.06 3.08
N GLY A 168 -24.21 22.35 2.55
CA GLY A 168 -23.77 21.05 3.07
C GLY A 168 -22.34 20.71 2.66
N TYR A 169 -21.78 19.66 3.26
CA TYR A 169 -20.44 19.18 3.00
C TYR A 169 -20.37 17.65 3.04
N SER A 170 -19.42 17.06 2.32
CA SER A 170 -19.16 15.62 2.40
C SER A 170 -18.57 15.28 3.76
N SER A 171 -19.28 14.48 4.55
CA SER A 171 -18.81 13.97 5.83
C SER A 171 -18.22 12.56 5.65
N ARG A 172 -17.98 11.83 6.75
CA ARG A 172 -17.22 10.59 6.72
C ARG A 172 -18.08 9.36 6.96
N ALA A 173 -18.44 8.66 5.88
CA ALA A 173 -19.20 7.41 5.93
C ALA A 173 -18.57 6.33 6.82
N SER A 174 -17.24 6.18 6.81
CA SER A 174 -16.55 5.11 7.55
C SER A 174 -16.61 5.24 9.08
N SER A 175 -16.96 6.41 9.59
CA SER A 175 -17.08 6.70 11.03
C SER A 175 -18.53 6.85 11.46
N VAL A 176 -19.50 6.52 10.59
CA VAL A 176 -20.90 6.36 10.99
C VAL A 176 -21.03 5.05 11.78
N VAL A 177 -21.41 5.16 13.04
CA VAL A 177 -21.52 4.03 13.97
C VAL A 177 -22.94 3.90 14.51
N VAL A 178 -23.33 2.69 14.88
CA VAL A 178 -24.64 2.45 15.50
C VAL A 178 -24.65 2.92 16.96
N SER A 179 -25.81 3.40 17.41
CA SER A 179 -26.09 3.72 18.81
C SER A 179 -25.54 2.66 19.78
N GLY A 180 -24.95 3.13 20.89
CA GLY A 180 -24.28 2.29 21.90
C GLY A 180 -22.78 2.11 21.66
N THR A 181 -22.25 2.51 20.50
CA THR A 181 -20.80 2.52 20.25
C THR A 181 -20.12 3.62 21.07
N PRO A 182 -19.13 3.31 21.94
CA PRO A 182 -18.40 4.34 22.68
C PRO A 182 -17.62 5.27 21.75
N VAL A 183 -17.74 6.58 21.98
CA VAL A 183 -17.01 7.60 21.22
C VAL A 183 -15.81 8.08 22.02
N ARG A 184 -14.61 7.90 21.47
CA ARG A 184 -13.37 8.38 22.08
C ARG A 184 -13.19 9.86 21.75
N ARG A 185 -12.91 10.67 22.77
CA ARG A 185 -12.47 12.07 22.59
C ARG A 185 -11.30 12.13 21.61
N PRO A 186 -11.40 12.87 20.50
CA PRO A 186 -10.35 12.91 19.49
C PRO A 186 -9.14 13.70 19.98
N LEU A 187 -7.96 13.32 19.47
CA LEU A 187 -6.77 14.15 19.49
C LEU A 187 -6.74 15.00 18.22
N GLY A 188 -6.25 16.23 18.32
CA GLY A 188 -6.07 17.07 17.13
C GLY A 188 -5.33 18.36 17.43
N GLN A 189 -5.24 19.21 16.41
CA GLN A 189 -4.61 20.51 16.49
C GLN A 189 -5.65 21.60 16.75
N TYR A 190 -5.36 22.52 17.66
CA TYR A 190 -6.20 23.68 17.96
C TYR A 190 -5.35 24.85 18.45
N LEU A 191 -5.91 26.06 18.44
CA LEU A 191 -5.25 27.24 19.03
C LEU A 191 -5.49 27.25 20.55
N ALA A 192 -4.43 27.46 21.33
CA ALA A 192 -4.54 27.49 22.79
C ALA A 192 -5.31 28.73 23.27
N ASN A 193 -5.07 29.88 22.63
CA ASN A 193 -5.74 31.15 22.89
C ASN A 193 -6.22 31.81 21.57
N PRO A 194 -7.28 32.64 21.62
CA PRO A 194 -7.68 33.44 20.47
C PRO A 194 -6.53 34.34 19.97
N GLY A 195 -6.28 34.34 18.67
CA GLY A 195 -5.23 35.14 18.04
C GLY A 195 -3.85 34.46 17.98
N ASP A 196 -3.68 33.29 18.60
CA ASP A 196 -2.47 32.49 18.44
C ASP A 196 -2.27 32.12 16.96
N VAL A 197 -1.03 32.18 16.49
CA VAL A 197 -0.65 31.79 15.11
C VAL A 197 -0.05 30.39 15.02
N LYS A 198 0.14 29.72 16.16
CA LYS A 198 0.67 28.37 16.26
C LYS A 198 -0.35 27.48 16.96
N SER A 199 -0.65 26.33 16.34
CA SER A 199 -1.48 25.31 16.96
C SER A 199 -0.71 24.56 18.05
N VAL A 200 -1.46 24.07 19.03
CA VAL A 200 -1.04 23.01 19.94
C VAL A 200 -1.69 21.69 19.51
N PHE A 201 -1.08 20.57 19.88
CA PHE A 201 -1.61 19.24 19.63
C PHE A 201 -1.98 18.55 20.95
N GLY A 202 -3.16 17.96 21.02
CA GLY A 202 -3.61 17.21 22.19
C GLY A 202 -5.07 16.81 22.13
N PRO A 203 -5.65 16.36 23.26
CA PRO A 203 -7.07 16.04 23.35
C PRO A 203 -7.94 17.27 23.10
N CYS A 204 -9.04 17.07 22.37
CA CYS A 204 -10.10 18.05 22.17
C CYS A 204 -10.64 18.57 23.51
N ARG A 205 -10.66 19.89 23.69
CA ARG A 205 -11.17 20.58 24.88
C ARG A 205 -12.63 20.99 24.74
N LYS A 206 -13.16 21.02 23.51
CA LYS A 206 -14.53 21.46 23.21
C LYS A 206 -15.31 20.38 22.46
N LEU A 207 -15.47 19.21 23.10
CA LEU A 207 -16.23 18.09 22.54
C LEU A 207 -17.73 18.33 22.71
N ASP A 208 -18.48 18.13 21.64
CA ASP A 208 -19.87 18.56 21.54
C ASP A 208 -20.73 17.54 20.81
N ILE A 209 -22.05 17.68 21.00
CA ILE A 209 -23.07 17.00 20.21
C ILE A 209 -23.63 17.91 19.13
N GLU A 210 -24.23 17.27 18.13
CA GLU A 210 -25.13 17.91 17.18
C GLU A 210 -26.38 17.06 17.06
N LEU A 211 -27.50 17.58 17.57
CA LEU A 211 -28.79 16.90 17.52
C LEU A 211 -29.39 17.00 16.11
N GLU A 212 -29.46 15.87 15.41
CA GLU A 212 -29.83 15.80 14.00
C GLU A 212 -30.82 14.69 13.64
N LEU A 213 -31.37 14.80 12.44
CA LEU A 213 -32.05 13.74 11.73
C LEU A 213 -31.19 13.28 10.55
N GLY A 214 -31.14 11.97 10.32
CA GLY A 214 -30.54 11.36 9.14
C GLY A 214 -31.59 10.71 8.26
N ALA A 215 -31.43 10.79 6.94
CA ALA A 215 -32.26 10.11 5.96
C ALA A 215 -31.41 9.17 5.09
N PHE A 216 -31.86 7.93 4.93
CA PHE A 216 -31.26 6.96 4.01
C PHE A 216 -31.92 7.01 2.64
N LEU A 217 -31.14 6.81 1.57
CA LEU A 217 -31.67 6.70 0.21
C LEU A 217 -32.00 5.26 -0.18
N CYS A 218 -33.13 5.07 -0.87
CA CYS A 218 -33.56 3.79 -1.47
C CYS A 218 -33.24 3.67 -2.96
N LYS A 219 -32.82 4.76 -3.60
CA LYS A 219 -32.54 4.81 -5.04
C LYS A 219 -31.37 5.76 -5.31
N GLY A 220 -30.57 5.44 -6.31
CA GLY A 220 -29.52 6.31 -6.86
C GLY A 220 -29.92 7.01 -8.15
N ASN A 221 -29.03 7.87 -8.64
CA ASN A 221 -29.12 8.52 -9.96
C ASN A 221 -27.81 8.29 -10.72
N ALA A 222 -27.88 8.31 -12.06
CA ALA A 222 -26.68 8.23 -12.87
C ALA A 222 -25.84 9.50 -12.73
N MET A 223 -24.52 9.36 -12.88
CA MET A 223 -23.62 10.50 -12.90
C MET A 223 -24.01 11.48 -14.01
N GLY A 224 -24.13 12.76 -13.68
CA GLY A 224 -24.59 13.81 -14.60
C GLY A 224 -26.11 14.00 -14.66
N GLU A 225 -26.91 13.11 -14.05
CA GLU A 225 -28.37 13.20 -14.08
C GLU A 225 -28.92 13.67 -12.73
N PRO A 226 -29.35 14.95 -12.60
CA PRO A 226 -29.87 15.47 -11.34
C PRO A 226 -31.19 14.83 -10.95
N ILE A 227 -31.48 14.76 -9.65
CA ILE A 227 -32.79 14.34 -9.14
C ILE A 227 -33.70 15.58 -9.07
N PRO A 228 -34.78 15.66 -9.87
CA PRO A 228 -35.71 16.78 -9.80
C PRO A 228 -36.38 16.85 -8.43
N ILE A 229 -36.63 18.06 -7.93
CA ILE A 229 -37.24 18.30 -6.61
C ILE A 229 -38.55 17.52 -6.40
N ASP A 230 -39.42 17.47 -7.42
CA ASP A 230 -40.72 16.79 -7.34
C ASP A 230 -40.60 15.26 -7.28
N LYS A 231 -39.41 14.72 -7.57
CA LYS A 231 -39.11 13.28 -7.48
C LYS A 231 -38.27 12.94 -6.25
N ALA A 232 -37.60 13.91 -5.64
CA ALA A 232 -36.60 13.68 -4.60
C ALA A 232 -37.16 12.93 -3.37
N GLU A 233 -38.41 13.20 -2.99
CA GLU A 233 -39.07 12.49 -1.88
C GLU A 233 -39.26 10.98 -2.15
N GLY A 234 -39.28 10.58 -3.42
CA GLY A 234 -39.35 9.17 -3.87
C GLY A 234 -38.02 8.42 -3.77
N TYR A 235 -36.92 9.11 -3.42
CA TYR A 235 -35.59 8.54 -3.26
C TYR A 235 -35.25 8.26 -1.79
N ILE A 236 -36.06 8.76 -0.85
CA ILE A 236 -35.85 8.57 0.58
C ILE A 236 -36.46 7.23 1.02
N PHE A 237 -35.66 6.40 1.67
CA PHE A 237 -36.07 5.13 2.28
C PHE A 237 -36.77 5.37 3.63
N GLY A 238 -36.09 6.11 4.51
CA GLY A 238 -36.55 6.35 5.87
C GLY A 238 -35.51 7.09 6.69
N PHE A 239 -35.85 7.30 7.96
CA PHE A 239 -35.17 8.22 8.86
C PHE A 239 -34.58 7.52 10.08
N VAL A 240 -33.50 8.12 10.58
CA VAL A 240 -32.81 7.76 11.82
C VAL A 240 -32.52 9.04 12.61
N LEU A 241 -32.35 8.90 13.93
CA LEU A 241 -31.75 9.95 14.76
C LEU A 241 -30.24 9.96 14.49
N LEU A 242 -29.63 11.14 14.47
CA LEU A 242 -28.21 11.32 14.20
C LEU A 242 -27.58 12.23 15.26
N ASN A 243 -26.39 11.85 15.74
CA ASN A 243 -25.51 12.71 16.52
C ASN A 243 -24.20 12.90 15.75
N ASP A 244 -23.95 14.10 15.23
CA ASP A 244 -22.69 14.41 14.56
C ASP A 244 -21.68 14.98 15.55
N TRP A 245 -20.94 14.08 16.21
CA TRP A 245 -20.02 14.46 17.27
C TRP A 245 -18.97 15.44 16.75
N SER A 246 -18.75 16.50 17.52
CA SER A 246 -18.01 17.66 17.04
C SER A 246 -16.92 18.09 18.01
N ALA A 247 -15.69 18.22 17.51
CA ALA A 247 -14.57 18.77 18.26
C ALA A 247 -14.35 20.24 17.89
N ARG A 248 -15.04 21.16 18.58
CA ARG A 248 -15.19 22.57 18.15
C ARG A 248 -13.90 23.36 18.08
N ASP A 249 -12.95 23.05 18.95
CA ASP A 249 -11.63 23.69 18.99
C ASP A 249 -10.74 23.24 17.81
N ILE A 250 -10.78 21.95 17.47
CA ILE A 250 -10.14 21.43 16.24
C ILE A 250 -10.82 22.05 15.01
N GLN A 251 -12.16 22.07 14.99
CA GLN A 251 -12.95 22.61 13.88
C GLN A 251 -12.61 24.07 13.60
N ALA A 252 -12.53 24.89 14.65
CA ALA A 252 -12.22 26.31 14.53
C ALA A 252 -10.83 26.57 13.89
N TRP A 253 -9.88 25.65 14.07
CA TRP A 253 -8.54 25.77 13.49
C TRP A 253 -8.45 25.24 12.06
N GLU A 254 -9.08 24.10 11.77
CA GLU A 254 -8.90 23.41 10.47
C GLU A 254 -9.90 23.83 9.39
N ALA A 255 -11.07 24.36 9.75
CA ALA A 255 -12.19 24.46 8.81
C ALA A 255 -12.02 25.53 7.72
N VAL A 256 -11.06 26.45 7.85
CA VAL A 256 -10.83 27.49 6.84
C VAL A 256 -9.66 27.09 5.92
N PRO A 257 -9.85 27.08 4.59
CA PRO A 257 -11.07 27.41 3.84
C PRO A 257 -11.94 26.19 3.46
N LEU A 258 -11.54 24.96 3.81
CA LEU A 258 -12.06 23.74 3.18
C LEU A 258 -13.28 23.11 3.86
N GLY A 259 -13.76 23.68 4.96
CA GLY A 259 -14.81 23.11 5.79
C GLY A 259 -14.31 22.13 6.85
N PRO A 260 -15.22 21.65 7.73
CA PRO A 260 -14.88 20.74 8.82
C PRO A 260 -14.31 19.40 8.31
N PHE A 261 -13.34 18.82 9.03
CA PHE A 261 -12.69 17.57 8.62
C PHE A 261 -12.44 16.62 9.81
N ASN A 262 -11.27 16.66 10.45
CA ASN A 262 -10.95 15.81 11.61
C ASN A 262 -11.85 16.08 12.82
N ALA A 263 -12.42 17.28 12.89
CA ALA A 263 -13.34 17.68 13.93
C ALA A 263 -14.72 17.05 13.83
N LYS A 264 -15.01 16.30 12.76
CA LYS A 264 -16.28 15.59 12.52
C LYS A 264 -16.05 14.11 12.15
N ASN A 265 -14.98 13.80 11.41
CA ASN A 265 -14.74 12.47 10.88
C ASN A 265 -14.35 11.39 11.92
N PHE A 266 -14.31 11.73 13.22
CA PHE A 266 -13.95 10.80 14.28
C PHE A 266 -15.13 9.92 14.72
N ALA A 267 -16.36 10.42 14.68
CA ALA A 267 -17.57 9.64 14.92
C ALA A 267 -18.84 10.42 14.54
N SER A 268 -19.78 9.74 13.88
CA SER A 268 -21.18 10.17 13.80
C SER A 268 -22.04 8.98 14.22
N THR A 269 -23.00 9.16 15.12
CA THR A 269 -23.80 8.05 15.66
C THR A 269 -25.22 8.10 15.14
N ILE A 270 -25.75 6.97 14.67
CA ILE A 270 -27.16 6.87 14.23
C ILE A 270 -27.98 5.85 15.04
N SER A 271 -29.29 6.06 15.12
CA SER A 271 -30.21 5.07 15.69
C SER A 271 -30.27 3.80 14.83
N PRO A 272 -30.42 2.60 15.42
CA PRO A 272 -30.37 1.34 14.67
C PRO A 272 -31.62 1.03 13.84
N TRP A 273 -32.75 1.65 14.18
CA TRP A 273 -34.04 1.39 13.55
C TRP A 273 -34.36 2.50 12.56
N VAL A 274 -34.49 2.14 11.28
CA VAL A 274 -34.90 3.03 10.21
C VAL A 274 -36.42 3.09 10.18
N VAL A 275 -36.96 4.27 10.53
CA VAL A 275 -38.40 4.55 10.42
C VAL A 275 -38.69 4.85 8.96
N LEU A 276 -39.48 4.00 8.29
CA LEU A 276 -39.81 4.20 6.89
C LEU A 276 -40.52 5.54 6.67
N LYS A 277 -40.24 6.19 5.53
CA LYS A 277 -40.84 7.49 5.20
C LYS A 277 -42.37 7.47 5.32
N ASP A 278 -43.01 6.41 4.85
CA ASP A 278 -44.48 6.27 4.92
C ASP A 278 -45.04 6.28 6.36
N ALA A 279 -44.20 6.04 7.38
CA ALA A 279 -44.62 6.10 8.79
C ALA A 279 -44.79 7.52 9.27
N LEU A 280 -44.04 8.41 8.63
CA LEU A 280 -43.95 9.81 8.96
C LEU A 280 -44.91 10.63 8.11
N GLU A 281 -45.54 10.03 7.09
CA GLU A 281 -46.51 10.70 6.21
C GLU A 281 -47.59 11.50 6.98
N PRO A 282 -48.21 10.98 8.06
CA PRO A 282 -49.23 11.72 8.81
C PRO A 282 -48.69 12.93 9.59
N PHE A 283 -47.37 13.09 9.68
CA PHE A 283 -46.68 14.10 10.48
C PHE A 283 -45.97 15.14 9.62
N HIS A 284 -46.30 15.20 8.32
CA HIS A 284 -45.89 16.32 7.47
C HIS A 284 -46.45 17.65 8.00
N VAL A 285 -45.57 18.65 8.12
CA VAL A 285 -45.90 20.02 8.53
C VAL A 285 -45.01 21.02 7.77
N PRO A 286 -45.43 22.30 7.69
CA PRO A 286 -44.54 23.35 7.20
C PRO A 286 -43.32 23.53 8.11
N GLY A 287 -42.15 23.75 7.51
CA GLY A 287 -40.91 24.06 8.24
C GLY A 287 -40.81 25.54 8.62
N LEU A 288 -39.60 25.97 8.99
CA LEU A 288 -39.34 27.39 9.20
C LEU A 288 -39.51 28.17 7.89
N LEU A 289 -40.15 29.34 7.99
CA LEU A 289 -40.35 30.21 6.84
C LEU A 289 -39.02 30.64 6.21
N ASN A 290 -38.95 30.47 4.88
CA ASN A 290 -37.89 31.00 4.04
C ASN A 290 -38.49 32.04 3.08
N ASP A 291 -38.31 33.33 3.40
CA ASP A 291 -38.83 34.45 2.61
C ASP A 291 -37.99 34.74 1.34
N THR A 292 -36.95 33.94 1.08
CA THR A 292 -36.11 34.09 -0.10
C THR A 292 -36.80 33.45 -1.31
N GLU A 293 -36.87 34.18 -2.42
CA GLU A 293 -37.33 33.59 -3.68
C GLU A 293 -36.32 32.55 -4.19
N LEU A 294 -36.60 31.27 -3.91
CA LEU A 294 -35.75 30.16 -4.36
C LEU A 294 -35.78 30.02 -5.88
N HIS A 295 -34.71 29.51 -6.48
CA HIS A 295 -34.70 29.11 -7.89
C HIS A 295 -35.65 27.94 -8.15
N PRO A 296 -36.20 27.79 -9.38
CA PRO A 296 -37.20 26.76 -9.69
C PRO A 296 -36.83 25.34 -9.26
N TYR A 297 -35.55 24.95 -9.36
CA TYR A 297 -35.10 23.59 -8.99
C TYR A 297 -35.20 23.26 -7.49
N LEU A 298 -35.42 24.26 -6.62
CA LEU A 298 -35.65 24.09 -5.17
C LEU A 298 -37.09 24.44 -4.74
N ARG A 299 -37.94 24.88 -5.67
CA ARG A 299 -39.34 25.17 -5.38
C ARG A 299 -40.10 23.85 -5.32
N GLN A 300 -40.37 23.38 -4.10
CA GLN A 300 -41.19 22.20 -3.87
C GLN A 300 -42.66 22.59 -3.89
N GLU A 301 -43.49 21.84 -4.62
CA GLU A 301 -44.95 22.10 -4.67
C GLU A 301 -45.59 21.93 -3.29
N ARG A 302 -45.19 20.86 -2.58
CA ARG A 302 -45.64 20.55 -1.23
C ARG A 302 -45.14 21.60 -0.22
N GLN A 303 -46.07 22.18 0.54
CA GLN A 303 -45.76 23.19 1.57
C GLN A 303 -45.51 22.59 2.95
N ASP A 304 -46.15 21.46 3.26
CA ASP A 304 -45.92 20.64 4.45
C ASP A 304 -44.71 19.70 4.25
N ASN A 305 -43.55 20.27 3.97
CA ASN A 305 -42.39 19.56 3.42
C ASN A 305 -41.35 19.08 4.45
N VAL A 306 -41.58 19.28 5.75
CA VAL A 306 -40.76 18.71 6.83
C VAL A 306 -41.63 17.87 7.77
N TYR A 307 -41.02 17.24 8.78
CA TYR A 307 -41.72 16.33 9.69
C TYR A 307 -41.80 16.89 11.12
N ASP A 308 -42.97 16.78 11.73
CA ASP A 308 -43.23 17.07 13.15
C ASP A 308 -42.71 15.92 14.03
N ILE A 309 -41.40 15.92 14.23
CA ILE A 309 -40.68 14.95 15.06
C ILE A 309 -40.17 15.69 16.28
N ASN A 310 -40.74 15.41 17.45
CA ASN A 310 -40.17 15.86 18.72
C ASN A 310 -38.81 15.21 18.90
N LEU A 311 -37.81 15.99 19.29
CA LEU A 311 -36.43 15.55 19.49
C LEU A 311 -35.98 15.93 20.89
N GLN A 312 -35.32 15.01 21.57
CA GLN A 312 -34.79 15.22 22.91
C GLN A 312 -33.39 14.63 23.01
N ALA A 313 -32.46 15.35 23.65
CA ALA A 313 -31.20 14.76 24.09
C ALA A 313 -31.08 14.83 25.62
N GLU A 314 -30.69 13.71 26.22
CA GLU A 314 -30.42 13.54 27.65
C GLU A 314 -28.91 13.37 27.84
N ILE A 315 -28.35 14.03 28.85
CA ILE A 315 -26.98 13.85 29.30
C ILE A 315 -26.97 13.03 30.59
N LYS A 316 -26.13 12.00 30.63
CA LYS A 316 -25.82 11.25 31.84
C LYS A 316 -24.34 11.40 32.16
N THR A 317 -24.03 11.89 33.34
CA THR A 317 -22.65 12.12 33.80
C THR A 317 -21.99 10.84 34.31
N ALA A 318 -20.66 10.87 34.45
CA ALA A 318 -19.87 9.72 34.89
C ALA A 318 -20.24 9.22 36.31
N ASP A 319 -20.66 10.12 37.20
CA ASP A 319 -21.16 9.82 38.56
C ASP A 319 -22.61 9.31 38.57
N GLY A 320 -23.25 9.22 37.40
CA GLY A 320 -24.53 8.56 37.22
C GLY A 320 -25.75 9.48 37.20
N LYS A 321 -25.60 10.80 37.42
CA LYS A 321 -26.70 11.77 37.33
C LYS A 321 -27.18 11.89 35.87
N SER A 322 -28.47 12.10 35.64
CA SER A 322 -29.06 12.14 34.30
C SER A 322 -30.08 13.25 34.18
N GLU A 323 -29.99 14.09 33.15
CA GLU A 323 -30.91 15.20 32.91
C GLU A 323 -31.16 15.46 31.43
N ILE A 324 -32.30 16.09 31.13
CA ILE A 324 -32.65 16.50 29.78
C ILE A 324 -31.83 17.75 29.43
N PHE A 325 -30.95 17.62 28.44
CA PHE A 325 -30.16 18.74 27.92
C PHE A 325 -31.00 19.66 27.03
N THR A 326 -31.76 19.06 26.10
CA THR A 326 -32.51 19.82 25.10
C THR A 326 -33.79 19.11 24.67
N ARG A 327 -34.81 19.91 24.34
CA ARG A 327 -36.04 19.50 23.63
C ARG A 327 -36.30 20.44 22.47
N THR A 328 -36.28 19.91 21.26
CA THR A 328 -36.51 20.64 20.01
C THR A 328 -37.42 19.82 19.09
N ASN A 329 -37.57 20.23 17.84
CA ASN A 329 -38.44 19.54 16.89
C ASN A 329 -37.91 19.65 15.46
N GLY A 330 -38.09 18.59 14.67
CA GLY A 330 -37.71 18.51 13.25
C GLY A 330 -38.30 19.61 12.37
N LYS A 331 -39.43 20.21 12.77
CA LYS A 331 -40.02 21.37 12.07
C LYS A 331 -39.15 22.63 12.09
N ASN A 332 -38.10 22.65 12.91
CA ASN A 332 -37.14 23.76 12.97
C ASN A 332 -36.10 23.74 11.83
N LEU A 333 -36.26 22.89 10.82
CA LEU A 333 -35.49 22.92 9.58
C LEU A 333 -36.07 23.94 8.59
N VAL A 334 -35.19 24.65 7.86
CA VAL A 334 -35.60 25.62 6.82
C VAL A 334 -35.61 25.01 5.41
N PHE A 335 -34.89 23.91 5.21
CA PHE A 335 -34.92 23.14 3.96
C PHE A 335 -35.37 21.71 4.25
N SER A 336 -36.22 21.16 3.37
CA SER A 336 -36.64 19.76 3.43
C SER A 336 -35.53 18.82 2.96
N PHE A 337 -35.62 17.52 3.33
CA PHE A 337 -34.73 16.50 2.79
C PHE A 337 -34.82 16.37 1.27
N ALA A 338 -36.00 16.63 0.68
CA ALA A 338 -36.18 16.68 -0.76
C ALA A 338 -35.37 17.83 -1.39
N GLN A 339 -35.40 19.03 -0.79
CA GLN A 339 -34.59 20.17 -1.23
C GLN A 339 -33.09 19.92 -1.07
N MET A 340 -32.67 19.32 0.06
CA MET A 340 -31.28 18.93 0.29
C MET A 340 -30.78 17.96 -0.79
N LEU A 341 -31.56 16.91 -1.11
CA LEU A 341 -31.20 15.94 -2.15
C LEU A 341 -31.20 16.54 -3.57
N ALA A 342 -32.20 17.36 -3.90
CA ALA A 342 -32.27 18.05 -5.20
C ALA A 342 -31.06 18.98 -5.39
N HIS A 343 -30.67 19.72 -4.34
CA HIS A 343 -29.46 20.53 -4.37
C HIS A 343 -28.20 19.69 -4.52
N HIS A 344 -28.08 18.60 -3.75
CA HIS A 344 -26.90 17.75 -3.78
C HIS A 344 -26.60 17.22 -5.19
N THR A 345 -27.66 16.90 -5.94
CA THR A 345 -27.54 16.28 -7.26
C THR A 345 -27.64 17.25 -8.43
N ILE A 346 -27.93 18.54 -8.21
CA ILE A 346 -28.15 19.51 -9.31
C ILE A 346 -26.93 19.65 -10.24
N GLY A 347 -25.72 19.47 -9.71
CA GLY A 347 -24.47 19.45 -10.46
C GLY A 347 -24.13 18.11 -11.12
N GLY A 348 -25.00 17.10 -11.02
CA GLY A 348 -24.81 15.75 -11.55
C GLY A 348 -24.12 14.77 -10.61
N CYS A 349 -24.07 15.04 -9.30
CA CYS A 349 -23.51 14.10 -8.32
C CYS A 349 -24.31 12.78 -8.32
N PRO A 350 -23.66 11.61 -8.49
CA PRO A 350 -24.34 10.33 -8.39
C PRO A 350 -24.57 9.96 -6.91
N MET A 351 -25.82 9.63 -6.58
CA MET A 351 -26.20 9.05 -5.29
C MET A 351 -26.33 7.54 -5.39
N GLU A 352 -26.14 6.84 -4.27
CA GLU A 352 -26.27 5.39 -4.16
C GLU A 352 -27.31 4.96 -3.09
N VAL A 353 -27.78 3.72 -3.20
CA VAL A 353 -28.67 3.13 -2.18
C VAL A 353 -27.89 2.93 -0.88
N GLY A 354 -28.37 3.55 0.19
CA GLY A 354 -27.70 3.55 1.50
C GLY A 354 -26.82 4.75 1.78
N ASP A 355 -26.74 5.71 0.86
CA ASP A 355 -26.22 7.03 1.22
C ASP A 355 -27.06 7.66 2.33
N LEU A 356 -26.36 8.31 3.26
CA LEU A 356 -26.91 9.00 4.42
C LEU A 356 -26.85 10.51 4.18
N ILE A 357 -27.96 11.19 4.42
CA ILE A 357 -28.06 12.64 4.42
C ILE A 357 -28.40 13.10 5.84
N GLY A 358 -27.51 13.85 6.48
CA GLY A 358 -27.73 14.51 7.77
C GLY A 358 -28.40 15.87 7.56
N SER A 359 -29.29 16.28 8.48
CA SER A 359 -30.01 17.54 8.39
C SER A 359 -29.15 18.77 8.70
N GLY A 360 -28.05 18.59 9.42
CA GLY A 360 -27.45 19.65 10.22
C GLY A 360 -28.20 19.83 11.55
N THR A 361 -27.48 20.38 12.53
CA THR A 361 -27.97 20.57 13.90
C THR A 361 -29.32 21.29 13.95
N ILE A 362 -30.29 20.72 14.68
CA ILE A 362 -31.65 21.25 14.82
C ILE A 362 -31.77 22.01 16.14
N SER A 363 -32.07 23.31 16.06
CA SER A 363 -32.27 24.18 17.23
C SER A 363 -33.61 24.93 17.13
N GLY A 364 -34.29 25.07 18.26
CA GLY A 364 -35.42 25.99 18.40
C GLY A 364 -34.98 27.38 18.89
N THR A 365 -35.96 28.27 19.06
CA THR A 365 -35.76 29.60 19.67
C THR A 365 -36.08 29.62 21.17
N GLU A 366 -36.81 28.61 21.65
CA GLU A 366 -37.23 28.53 23.05
C GLU A 366 -36.07 28.13 23.97
N PRO A 367 -36.06 28.59 25.24
CA PRO A 367 -35.09 28.13 26.23
C PRO A 367 -35.06 26.59 26.33
N GLY A 368 -33.87 26.01 26.34
CA GLY A 368 -33.69 24.56 26.41
C GLY A 368 -33.98 23.81 25.09
N SER A 369 -34.03 24.51 23.95
CA SER A 369 -34.24 23.88 22.63
C SER A 369 -33.04 23.95 21.68
N LEU A 370 -31.85 24.28 22.21
CA LEU A 370 -30.60 24.38 21.44
C LEU A 370 -30.03 22.97 21.14
N GLY A 371 -29.62 22.73 19.90
CA GLY A 371 -29.19 21.42 19.43
C GLY A 371 -27.73 21.04 19.77
N SER A 372 -26.95 21.95 20.35
CA SER A 372 -25.54 21.74 20.70
C SER A 372 -25.11 22.51 21.97
N LEU A 373 -24.07 22.03 22.65
CA LEU A 373 -23.47 22.74 23.78
C LEU A 373 -22.69 23.98 23.32
N LEU A 374 -22.21 24.02 22.07
CA LEU A 374 -21.65 25.22 21.47
C LEU A 374 -22.62 26.41 21.57
N GLU A 375 -23.88 26.19 21.23
CA GLU A 375 -24.93 27.20 21.33
C GLU A 375 -25.24 27.53 22.79
N ALA A 376 -25.51 26.51 23.61
CA ALA A 376 -25.93 26.69 25.01
C ALA A 376 -24.86 27.41 25.87
N SER A 377 -23.58 27.18 25.57
CA SER A 377 -22.44 27.78 26.26
C SER A 377 -21.91 29.08 25.62
N LEU A 378 -22.56 29.59 24.57
CA LEU A 378 -22.10 30.74 23.77
C LEU A 378 -20.63 30.61 23.33
N GLY A 379 -20.26 29.48 22.72
CA GLY A 379 -18.88 29.21 22.30
C GLY A 379 -17.92 28.81 23.43
N GLY A 380 -18.46 28.48 24.61
CA GLY A 380 -17.73 28.23 25.85
C GLY A 380 -17.48 29.48 26.71
N LYS A 381 -18.08 30.63 26.34
CA LYS A 381 -17.97 31.89 27.10
C LYS A 381 -18.70 31.80 28.44
N GLN A 382 -19.79 31.06 28.50
CA GLN A 382 -20.57 30.84 29.73
C GLN A 382 -20.70 29.35 30.05
N THR A 383 -20.88 29.03 31.33
CA THR A 383 -21.28 27.69 31.76
C THR A 383 -22.79 27.56 31.63
N TYR A 384 -23.27 26.51 30.98
CA TYR A 384 -24.70 26.21 30.87
C TYR A 384 -25.14 25.30 32.02
N ALA A 385 -26.13 25.74 32.79
CA ALA A 385 -26.75 24.93 33.83
C ALA A 385 -27.86 24.07 33.20
N ILE A 386 -27.57 22.79 32.98
CA ILE A 386 -28.56 21.83 32.47
C ILE A 386 -29.58 21.49 33.56
N SER A 387 -29.09 21.37 34.80
CA SER A 387 -29.91 21.31 36.02
C SER A 387 -29.17 21.98 37.18
N THR A 388 -29.74 21.91 38.39
CA THR A 388 -29.07 22.32 39.63
C THR A 388 -27.74 21.61 39.87
N ASP A 389 -27.60 20.39 39.33
CA ASP A 389 -26.47 19.50 39.59
C ASP A 389 -25.52 19.37 38.39
N ILE A 390 -26.03 19.55 37.17
CA ILE A 390 -25.28 19.31 35.94
C ILE A 390 -25.00 20.63 35.24
N HIS A 391 -23.72 20.99 35.19
CA HIS A 391 -23.22 22.20 34.54
C HIS A 391 -22.21 21.81 33.47
N ARG A 392 -22.34 22.35 32.25
CA ARG A 392 -21.46 22.02 31.13
C ARG A 392 -21.13 23.25 30.29
N LYS A 393 -19.89 23.28 29.79
CA LYS A 393 -19.54 24.10 28.61
C LYS A 393 -19.49 23.23 27.36
N PHE A 394 -18.87 22.07 27.51
CA PHE A 394 -18.70 21.01 26.53
C PHE A 394 -18.72 19.68 27.29
N LEU A 395 -18.76 18.57 26.56
CA LEU A 395 -18.81 17.23 27.16
C LEU A 395 -17.52 16.87 27.90
N GLU A 396 -17.67 16.20 29.03
CA GLU A 396 -16.60 15.65 29.85
C GLU A 396 -16.42 14.15 29.58
N ASP A 397 -15.26 13.60 29.95
CA ASP A 397 -15.01 12.16 29.80
C ASP A 397 -15.93 11.36 30.74
N GLY A 398 -16.63 10.38 30.18
CA GLY A 398 -17.63 9.58 30.89
C GLY A 398 -19.07 10.08 30.76
N ASP A 399 -19.29 11.27 30.18
CA ASP A 399 -20.63 11.71 29.80
C ASP A 399 -21.20 10.78 28.71
N THR A 400 -22.48 10.43 28.84
CA THR A 400 -23.26 9.69 27.85
C THR A 400 -24.38 10.57 27.32
N ILE A 401 -24.53 10.63 25.99
CA ILE A 401 -25.64 11.35 25.36
C ILE A 401 -26.63 10.36 24.77
N SER A 402 -27.90 10.52 25.13
CA SER A 402 -29.01 9.72 24.61
C SER A 402 -29.99 10.60 23.85
N ILE A 403 -30.10 10.40 22.54
CA ILE A 403 -31.07 11.11 21.69
C ILE A 403 -32.32 10.25 21.53
N ARG A 404 -33.49 10.89 21.61
CA ARG A 404 -34.81 10.30 21.36
C ARG A 404 -35.57 11.16 20.37
N GLY A 405 -36.46 10.54 19.60
CA GLY A 405 -37.41 11.27 18.80
C GLY A 405 -38.69 10.49 18.56
N TRP A 406 -39.81 11.21 18.48
CA TRP A 406 -41.15 10.65 18.36
C TRP A 406 -42.11 11.66 17.71
N CYS A 407 -43.22 11.17 17.18
CA CYS A 407 -44.28 12.01 16.62
C CYS A 407 -45.53 11.98 17.52
N GLY A 408 -46.30 13.08 17.59
CA GLY A 408 -47.54 13.19 18.38
C GLY A 408 -47.40 13.88 19.75
N LYS A 409 -48.52 14.01 20.48
CA LYS A 409 -48.68 14.93 21.64
C LYS A 409 -48.42 14.33 23.03
N ASP A 410 -48.43 13.01 23.21
CA ASP A 410 -48.32 12.40 24.54
C ASP A 410 -46.87 12.09 24.93
N ASP A 411 -46.37 12.78 25.95
CA ASP A 411 -45.08 12.53 26.64
C ASP A 411 -45.14 11.28 27.56
N SER A 412 -46.31 10.65 27.73
CA SER A 412 -46.50 9.40 28.49
C SER A 412 -46.01 8.14 27.75
N ASN A 413 -45.22 8.34 26.69
CA ASN A 413 -44.87 7.34 25.70
C ASN A 413 -43.36 7.04 25.67
N LEU A 414 -43.00 6.26 26.70
CA LEU A 414 -41.85 5.37 26.87
C LEU A 414 -40.39 5.87 26.97
N LEU A 415 -39.71 5.12 27.85
CA LEU A 415 -38.30 5.12 28.21
C LEU A 415 -37.46 4.16 27.35
N HIS A 416 -36.28 4.67 26.95
CA HIS A 416 -34.96 4.06 26.74
C HIS A 416 -34.67 2.93 25.70
N SER A 417 -33.58 3.14 24.96
CA SER A 417 -32.53 2.13 24.75
C SER A 417 -31.43 2.32 25.80
N LYS A 418 -31.22 1.34 26.68
CA LYS A 418 -30.07 1.26 27.60
C LYS A 418 -29.63 -0.19 27.66
N VAL A 419 -28.32 -0.47 27.49
CA VAL A 419 -27.68 -1.68 28.00
C VAL A 419 -26.30 -1.29 28.54
N SER A 420 -26.10 -1.59 29.82
CA SER A 420 -24.86 -1.51 30.59
C SER A 420 -23.90 -2.65 30.25
N SER A 421 -22.61 -2.41 30.49
CA SER A 421 -21.50 -3.33 30.26
C SER A 421 -21.72 -4.72 30.87
N ALA A 422 -21.60 -5.75 30.04
CA ALA A 422 -21.47 -7.15 30.46
C ALA A 422 -20.12 -7.42 31.15
N ASN A 423 -20.11 -8.46 31.98
CA ASN A 423 -19.00 -8.94 32.81
C ASN A 423 -17.63 -8.76 32.16
N ALA A 424 -16.77 -8.04 32.88
CA ALA A 424 -15.46 -7.59 32.42
C ALA A 424 -14.57 -8.72 31.89
N GLU A 425 -14.64 -9.93 32.46
CA GLU A 425 -13.70 -10.99 32.09
C GLU A 425 -14.01 -11.64 30.73
N THR A 426 -15.28 -11.94 30.44
CA THR A 426 -15.70 -12.48 29.13
C THR A 426 -15.71 -11.40 28.04
N LEU A 427 -16.02 -10.15 28.43
CA LEU A 427 -15.98 -8.99 27.55
C LEU A 427 -14.54 -8.60 27.19
N ILE A 428 -13.57 -8.69 28.10
CA ILE A 428 -12.15 -8.41 27.82
C ILE A 428 -11.57 -9.45 26.85
N LEU A 429 -11.91 -10.74 27.00
CA LEU A 429 -11.47 -11.77 26.05
C LEU A 429 -12.14 -11.61 24.68
N SER A 430 -13.42 -11.26 24.63
CA SER A 430 -14.17 -11.05 23.38
C SER A 430 -13.77 -9.75 22.67
N ILE A 431 -13.60 -8.64 23.41
CA ILE A 431 -13.05 -7.38 22.91
C ILE A 431 -11.61 -7.57 22.49
N GLY A 432 -10.81 -8.30 23.27
CA GLY A 432 -9.44 -8.67 22.90
C GLY A 432 -9.41 -9.44 21.58
N LEU A 433 -10.31 -10.41 21.39
CA LEU A 433 -10.43 -11.17 20.15
C LEU A 433 -10.92 -10.31 18.98
N VAL A 434 -11.95 -9.49 19.16
CA VAL A 434 -12.50 -8.62 18.10
C VAL A 434 -11.52 -7.51 17.72
N ILE A 435 -10.87 -6.87 18.70
CA ILE A 435 -9.78 -5.92 18.46
C ILE A 435 -8.64 -6.64 17.75
N SER A 436 -8.26 -7.85 18.16
CA SER A 436 -7.21 -8.62 17.48
C SER A 436 -7.60 -8.96 16.05
N LEU A 437 -8.84 -9.41 15.79
CA LEU A 437 -9.33 -9.73 14.46
C LEU A 437 -9.46 -8.48 13.57
N LEU A 438 -9.87 -7.35 14.13
CA LEU A 438 -9.95 -6.08 13.41
C LEU A 438 -8.56 -5.48 13.17
N LEU A 439 -7.63 -5.63 14.12
CA LEU A 439 -6.22 -5.34 13.91
C LEU A 439 -5.70 -6.21 12.76
N ILE A 440 -5.92 -7.53 12.81
CA ILE A 440 -5.50 -8.46 11.75
C ILE A 440 -6.10 -8.03 10.41
N PHE A 441 -7.39 -7.69 10.35
CA PHE A 441 -8.06 -7.27 9.12
C PHE A 441 -7.50 -5.96 8.55
N VAL A 442 -7.27 -4.94 9.39
CA VAL A 442 -6.68 -3.66 8.96
C VAL A 442 -5.23 -3.85 8.54
N LEU A 443 -4.47 -4.65 9.27
CA LEU A 443 -3.06 -4.94 9.02
C LEU A 443 -2.84 -5.88 7.84
N ASP A 444 -3.85 -6.68 7.48
CA ASP A 444 -3.86 -7.57 6.33
C ASP A 444 -4.41 -6.91 5.05
N LYS A 445 -4.73 -5.62 5.05
CA LYS A 445 -5.06 -4.91 3.81
C LYS A 445 -3.86 -4.90 2.86
N THR A 446 -4.14 -5.03 1.56
CA THR A 446 -3.14 -4.95 0.50
C THR A 446 -3.33 -3.70 -0.35
N ASP A 447 -2.24 -3.17 -0.91
CA ASP A 447 -2.23 -1.99 -1.80
C ASP A 447 -3.06 -2.16 -3.08
N ILE A 448 -2.98 -3.33 -3.71
CA ILE A 448 -3.70 -3.68 -4.94
C ILE A 448 -4.69 -4.82 -4.64
N PRO A 449 -5.98 -4.67 -5.00
CA PRO A 449 -6.98 -5.73 -4.88
C PRO A 449 -6.60 -7.02 -5.62
N PHE A 450 -7.34 -8.09 -5.36
CA PHE A 450 -7.15 -9.36 -6.04
C PHE A 450 -7.28 -9.21 -7.56
N ILE A 451 -6.28 -9.68 -8.31
CA ILE A 451 -6.26 -9.62 -9.78
C ILE A 451 -7.01 -10.84 -10.31
N GLN A 452 -8.16 -10.63 -10.92
CA GLN A 452 -8.96 -11.73 -11.47
C GLN A 452 -8.24 -12.41 -12.65
N ASN A 453 -8.54 -13.70 -12.86
CA ASN A 453 -7.98 -14.53 -13.93
C ASN A 453 -6.45 -14.73 -13.89
N LEU A 454 -5.81 -14.44 -12.76
CA LEU A 454 -4.39 -14.73 -12.53
C LEU A 454 -4.25 -15.69 -11.34
N PRO A 455 -3.56 -16.84 -11.47
CA PRO A 455 -3.35 -17.78 -10.37
C PRO A 455 -2.77 -17.08 -9.14
N ALA A 456 -3.27 -17.40 -7.96
CA ALA A 456 -2.86 -16.76 -6.70
C ALA A 456 -2.36 -17.79 -5.70
N VAL A 457 -1.18 -17.52 -5.13
CA VAL A 457 -0.64 -18.37 -4.07
C VAL A 457 -1.30 -17.99 -2.74
N PRO A 458 -1.88 -18.96 -1.99
CA PRO A 458 -2.47 -18.70 -0.68
C PRO A 458 -1.50 -17.98 0.26
N SER A 459 -1.99 -17.00 1.01
CA SER A 459 -1.16 -16.08 1.79
C SER A 459 -1.54 -16.10 3.26
N VAL A 460 -0.57 -15.94 4.16
CA VAL A 460 -0.79 -15.81 5.60
C VAL A 460 -1.23 -14.38 5.93
N PRO A 461 -2.20 -14.15 6.84
CA PRO A 461 -2.59 -12.80 7.23
C PRO A 461 -1.41 -11.94 7.70
N ILE A 462 -1.44 -10.65 7.38
CA ILE A 462 -0.44 -9.61 7.67
C ILE A 462 0.89 -9.79 6.91
N PHE A 463 1.41 -11.01 6.81
CA PHE A 463 2.73 -11.29 6.25
C PHE A 463 2.69 -11.71 4.77
N GLY A 464 1.51 -12.07 4.26
CA GLY A 464 1.36 -12.61 2.92
C GLY A 464 2.13 -13.93 2.76
N ASN A 465 2.99 -13.99 1.75
CA ASN A 465 3.84 -15.12 1.39
C ASN A 465 5.27 -14.99 1.94
N LEU A 466 5.59 -13.98 2.76
CA LEU A 466 6.95 -13.75 3.28
C LEU A 466 7.52 -14.99 4.00
N PHE A 467 6.74 -15.66 4.84
CA PHE A 467 7.17 -16.90 5.49
C PHE A 467 7.37 -18.07 4.52
N GLN A 468 6.52 -18.18 3.50
CA GLN A 468 6.59 -19.25 2.50
C GLN A 468 7.84 -19.12 1.62
N LEU A 469 8.26 -17.88 1.33
CA LEU A 469 9.44 -17.61 0.52
C LEU A 469 10.74 -17.61 1.35
N GLY A 470 10.68 -17.23 2.63
CA GLY A 470 11.85 -17.20 3.51
C GLY A 470 12.99 -16.37 2.92
N SER A 471 14.23 -16.86 3.04
CA SER A 471 15.41 -16.19 2.47
C SER A 471 15.69 -16.55 1.01
N GLU A 472 15.08 -17.62 0.46
CA GLU A 472 15.40 -18.18 -0.86
C GLU A 472 14.30 -17.91 -1.89
N HIS A 473 13.93 -16.64 -2.05
CA HIS A 473 12.87 -16.22 -2.99
C HIS A 473 12.98 -16.84 -4.40
N PRO A 474 14.13 -16.84 -5.10
CA PRO A 474 14.21 -17.38 -6.47
C PRO A 474 13.84 -18.86 -6.54
N LYS A 475 14.37 -19.68 -5.62
CA LYS A 475 14.12 -21.12 -5.58
C LYS A 475 12.67 -21.44 -5.24
N ARG A 476 12.10 -20.71 -4.26
CA ARG A 476 10.73 -20.91 -3.79
C ARG A 476 9.70 -20.46 -4.83
N LEU A 477 9.95 -19.35 -5.51
CA LEU A 477 9.07 -18.84 -6.57
C LEU A 477 9.10 -19.74 -7.81
N ALA A 478 10.26 -20.28 -8.19
CA ALA A 478 10.36 -21.27 -9.27
C ALA A 478 9.54 -22.52 -8.94
N LYS A 479 9.69 -23.07 -7.73
CA LYS A 479 8.89 -24.22 -7.27
C LYS A 479 7.39 -23.93 -7.27
N LEU A 480 6.97 -22.72 -6.88
CA LEU A 480 5.57 -22.32 -6.96
C LEU A 480 5.08 -22.20 -8.40
N SER A 481 5.96 -21.85 -9.36
CA SER A 481 5.58 -21.77 -10.77
C SER A 481 5.24 -23.13 -11.39
N GLU A 482 5.83 -24.21 -10.88
CA GLU A 482 5.46 -25.58 -11.29
C GLU A 482 3.99 -25.90 -10.92
N GLN A 483 3.47 -25.30 -9.85
CA GLN A 483 2.11 -25.53 -9.35
C GLN A 483 1.10 -24.51 -9.90
N TYR A 484 1.47 -23.23 -9.96
CA TYR A 484 0.55 -22.13 -10.29
C TYR A 484 0.74 -21.60 -11.73
N GLY A 485 1.66 -22.19 -12.49
CA GLY A 485 2.03 -21.74 -13.83
C GLY A 485 3.13 -20.67 -13.83
N PRO A 486 3.61 -20.25 -15.02
CA PRO A 486 4.79 -19.40 -15.16
C PRO A 486 4.58 -17.97 -14.64
N VAL A 487 3.31 -17.52 -14.52
CA VAL A 487 2.94 -16.21 -14.00
C VAL A 487 1.80 -16.35 -12.98
N PHE A 488 2.01 -15.81 -11.79
CA PHE A 488 1.04 -15.83 -10.70
C PHE A 488 1.17 -14.58 -9.82
N GLN A 489 0.17 -14.35 -8.98
CA GLN A 489 0.20 -13.28 -7.97
C GLN A 489 0.48 -13.82 -6.57
N ILE A 490 1.24 -13.03 -5.80
CA ILE A 490 1.53 -13.26 -4.39
C ILE A 490 1.29 -11.97 -3.59
N ARG A 491 1.29 -12.08 -2.27
CA ARG A 491 1.34 -10.94 -1.36
C ARG A 491 2.66 -10.94 -0.61
N LEU A 492 3.38 -9.82 -0.58
CA LEU A 492 4.45 -9.59 0.39
C LEU A 492 3.89 -8.59 1.39
N GLY A 493 3.48 -9.08 2.56
CA GLY A 493 2.76 -8.30 3.56
C GLY A 493 1.53 -7.57 3.01
N ASN A 494 1.58 -6.24 3.05
CA ASN A 494 0.53 -5.35 2.55
C ASN A 494 0.67 -4.99 1.05
N ARG A 495 1.53 -5.68 0.29
CA ARG A 495 1.74 -5.41 -1.14
C ARG A 495 1.49 -6.62 -2.02
N ARG A 496 0.78 -6.44 -3.13
CA ARG A 496 0.56 -7.49 -4.13
C ARG A 496 1.61 -7.43 -5.24
N PHE A 497 2.14 -8.59 -5.58
CA PHE A 497 3.15 -8.76 -6.63
C PHE A 497 2.65 -9.73 -7.70
N VAL A 498 2.93 -9.43 -8.95
CA VAL A 498 2.87 -10.37 -10.07
C VAL A 498 4.26 -10.90 -10.33
N VAL A 499 4.43 -12.22 -10.29
CA VAL A 499 5.72 -12.90 -10.46
C VAL A 499 5.74 -13.62 -11.80
N ALA A 500 6.84 -13.52 -12.54
CA ALA A 500 7.10 -14.30 -13.75
C ALA A 500 8.38 -15.14 -13.59
N ASN A 501 8.32 -16.41 -13.98
CA ASN A 501 9.38 -17.40 -13.74
C ASN A 501 9.87 -18.13 -15.00
N SER A 502 9.24 -17.94 -16.15
CA SER A 502 9.69 -18.56 -17.42
C SER A 502 10.24 -17.52 -18.38
N PHE A 503 11.08 -17.96 -19.32
CA PHE A 503 11.71 -17.06 -20.29
C PHE A 503 10.66 -16.33 -21.14
N GLU A 504 9.69 -17.08 -21.66
CA GLU A 504 8.64 -16.54 -22.52
C GLU A 504 7.69 -15.59 -21.74
N SER A 505 7.34 -15.92 -20.50
CA SER A 505 6.47 -15.04 -19.70
C SER A 505 7.12 -13.70 -19.39
N ILE A 506 8.43 -13.67 -19.12
CA ILE A 506 9.18 -12.44 -18.93
C ILE A 506 9.27 -11.65 -20.23
N LYS A 507 9.51 -12.29 -21.38
CA LYS A 507 9.50 -11.60 -22.68
C LYS A 507 8.14 -10.92 -22.92
N GLN A 508 7.03 -11.64 -22.72
CA GLN A 508 5.69 -11.10 -22.89
C GLN A 508 5.41 -9.92 -21.95
N LEU A 509 5.77 -10.05 -20.67
CA LEU A 509 5.51 -8.99 -19.70
C LEU A 509 6.52 -7.84 -19.82
N TRP A 510 7.83 -8.07 -19.62
CA TRP A 510 8.85 -7.02 -19.52
C TRP A 510 9.24 -6.38 -20.85
N ILE A 511 9.19 -7.11 -21.97
CA ILE A 511 9.63 -6.60 -23.28
C ILE A 511 8.42 -6.05 -24.05
N ASN A 512 7.36 -6.85 -24.22
CA ASN A 512 6.21 -6.40 -25.00
C ASN A 512 5.41 -5.28 -24.28
N ASN A 513 5.47 -5.21 -22.94
CA ASN A 513 4.84 -4.15 -22.15
C ASN A 513 5.86 -3.19 -21.50
N GLN A 514 7.05 -3.03 -22.10
CA GLN A 514 8.16 -2.26 -21.51
C GLN A 514 7.82 -0.80 -21.13
N SER A 515 6.95 -0.14 -21.89
CA SER A 515 6.51 1.23 -21.61
C SER A 515 5.56 1.30 -20.42
N SER A 516 4.76 0.25 -20.21
CA SER A 516 3.91 0.13 -19.03
C SER A 516 4.75 -0.18 -17.79
N LEU A 517 5.67 -1.13 -17.87
CA LEU A 517 6.54 -1.55 -16.75
C LEU A 517 7.75 -0.62 -16.51
N ILE A 518 7.67 0.65 -16.86
CA ILE A 518 8.83 1.54 -16.83
C ILE A 518 9.20 2.05 -15.42
N SER A 519 8.24 2.05 -14.49
CA SER A 519 8.41 2.63 -13.14
C SER A 519 8.93 1.63 -12.11
N ARG A 520 9.24 2.11 -10.91
CA ARG A 520 9.74 1.35 -9.75
C ARG A 520 8.91 1.67 -8.50
N PRO A 521 8.73 0.72 -7.58
CA PRO A 521 8.10 1.02 -6.30
C PRO A 521 9.06 1.77 -5.38
N THR A 522 8.50 2.57 -4.46
CA THR A 522 9.22 3.11 -3.31
C THR A 522 9.02 2.21 -2.09
N LEU A 523 10.11 1.87 -1.41
CA LEU A 523 10.16 1.01 -0.22
C LEU A 523 10.67 1.82 0.99
N HIS A 524 10.23 1.47 2.19
CA HIS A 524 10.54 2.24 3.39
C HIS A 524 12.05 2.30 3.71
N THR A 525 12.69 1.13 3.77
CA THR A 525 14.08 0.97 4.19
C THR A 525 15.05 1.63 3.22
N PHE A 526 14.88 1.35 1.93
CA PHE A 526 15.78 1.88 0.92
C PHE A 526 15.51 3.37 0.62
N HIS A 527 14.25 3.77 0.43
CA HIS A 527 13.92 5.12 -0.02
C HIS A 527 13.80 6.12 1.12
N ASN A 528 13.11 5.77 2.21
CA ASN A 528 12.85 6.71 3.31
C ASN A 528 14.01 6.76 4.32
N VAL A 529 14.67 5.62 4.58
CA VAL A 529 15.80 5.57 5.52
C VAL A 529 17.13 5.80 4.80
N LEU A 530 17.56 4.86 3.96
CA LEU A 530 18.90 4.90 3.35
C LEU A 530 19.09 6.07 2.36
N SER A 531 18.09 6.39 1.54
CA SER A 531 18.22 7.37 0.44
C SER A 531 17.75 8.78 0.78
N SER A 532 17.51 9.07 2.06
CA SER A 532 17.00 10.37 2.53
C SER A 532 18.00 11.53 2.35
N SER A 533 19.31 11.26 2.34
CA SER A 533 20.37 12.26 2.18
C SER A 533 20.83 12.42 0.72
N GLN A 534 21.10 11.29 0.04
CA GLN A 534 21.71 11.25 -1.29
C GLN A 534 20.70 10.93 -2.41
N GLY A 535 19.38 10.94 -2.16
CA GLY A 535 18.38 10.63 -3.18
C GLY A 535 18.45 9.19 -3.74
N PHE A 536 17.55 8.87 -4.65
CA PHE A 536 17.38 7.49 -5.17
C PHE A 536 18.40 7.15 -6.25
N THR A 537 18.74 5.88 -6.44
CA THR A 537 19.60 5.45 -7.58
C THR A 537 18.79 5.26 -8.85
N ILE A 538 19.41 5.31 -10.04
CA ILE A 538 18.70 5.11 -11.33
C ILE A 538 17.90 3.80 -11.33
N GLY A 539 18.49 2.73 -10.78
CA GLY A 539 17.88 1.40 -10.73
C GLY A 539 16.61 1.30 -9.87
N THR A 540 16.49 2.16 -8.84
CA THR A 540 15.43 2.10 -7.81
C THR A 540 14.45 3.28 -7.87
N SER A 541 14.73 4.29 -8.70
CA SER A 541 13.89 5.49 -8.82
C SER A 541 12.59 5.20 -9.60
N PRO A 542 11.44 5.75 -9.15
CA PRO A 542 10.23 5.85 -9.95
C PRO A 542 10.48 6.59 -11.27
N TRP A 543 9.60 6.40 -12.26
CA TRP A 543 9.75 7.02 -13.58
C TRP A 543 9.25 8.47 -13.61
N ASP A 544 10.11 9.39 -13.20
CA ASP A 544 9.91 10.85 -13.24
C ASP A 544 10.94 11.55 -14.16
N GLU A 545 10.82 12.88 -14.31
CA GLU A 545 11.74 13.66 -15.14
C GLU A 545 13.20 13.59 -14.66
N SER A 546 13.43 13.53 -13.35
CA SER A 546 14.77 13.34 -12.79
C SER A 546 15.36 11.99 -13.21
N CYS A 547 14.60 10.90 -13.11
CA CYS A 547 15.02 9.57 -13.51
C CYS A 547 15.30 9.50 -15.01
N LYS A 548 14.45 10.12 -15.85
CA LYS A 548 14.65 10.18 -17.30
C LYS A 548 15.97 10.87 -17.65
N ARG A 549 16.25 12.04 -17.08
CA ARG A 549 17.51 12.79 -17.31
C ARG A 549 18.72 11.98 -16.87
N ARG A 550 18.70 11.43 -15.65
CA ARG A 550 19.79 10.62 -15.09
C ARG A 550 20.05 9.35 -15.91
N ARG A 551 19.00 8.67 -16.37
CA ARG A 551 19.12 7.49 -17.24
C ARG A 551 19.67 7.85 -18.62
N LYS A 552 19.25 8.98 -19.21
CA LYS A 552 19.81 9.49 -20.48
C LYS A 552 21.30 9.79 -20.35
N ALA A 553 21.71 10.45 -19.28
CA ALA A 553 23.13 10.73 -18.99
C ALA A 553 23.95 9.43 -18.87
N ALA A 554 23.48 8.47 -18.07
CA ALA A 554 24.14 7.18 -17.91
C ALA A 554 24.22 6.39 -19.24
N ALA A 555 23.14 6.38 -20.03
CA ALA A 555 23.13 5.72 -21.34
C ALA A 555 24.08 6.38 -22.35
N THR A 556 24.27 7.70 -22.26
CA THR A 556 25.23 8.43 -23.09
C THR A 556 26.68 8.12 -22.68
N ALA A 557 26.94 8.07 -21.37
CA ALA A 557 28.27 7.80 -20.84
C ALA A 557 28.71 6.33 -20.94
N LEU A 558 27.78 5.39 -21.15
CA LEU A 558 28.04 3.94 -21.15
C LEU A 558 27.63 3.26 -22.47
N ASN A 559 27.40 4.03 -23.54
CA ASN A 559 27.21 3.49 -24.87
C ASN A 559 28.52 2.92 -25.46
N ARG A 560 28.45 2.20 -26.58
CA ARG A 560 29.62 1.56 -27.19
C ARG A 560 30.78 2.53 -27.47
N PRO A 561 30.57 3.71 -28.10
CA PRO A 561 31.66 4.67 -28.31
C PRO A 561 32.31 5.18 -27.01
N ALA A 562 31.51 5.51 -26.00
CA ALA A 562 32.04 5.99 -24.73
C ALA A 562 32.83 4.89 -24.00
N VAL A 563 32.33 3.65 -24.01
CA VAL A 563 33.05 2.50 -23.43
C VAL A 563 34.39 2.28 -24.11
N ALA A 564 34.49 2.42 -25.44
CA ALA A 564 35.77 2.32 -26.15
C ALA A 564 36.81 3.34 -25.64
N SER A 565 36.37 4.55 -25.26
CA SER A 565 37.26 5.56 -24.68
C SER A 565 37.78 5.20 -23.27
N TYR A 566 37.14 4.24 -22.58
CA TYR A 566 37.54 3.81 -21.24
C TYR A 566 38.51 2.62 -21.24
N MET A 567 38.82 2.05 -22.42
CA MET A 567 39.69 0.87 -22.53
C MET A 567 41.06 1.05 -21.87
N PRO A 568 41.71 2.22 -21.88
CA PRO A 568 42.96 2.40 -21.12
C PRO A 568 42.82 2.21 -19.59
N PHE A 569 41.67 2.56 -19.01
CA PHE A 569 41.41 2.31 -17.58
C PHE A 569 41.18 0.83 -17.32
N VAL A 570 40.45 0.15 -18.22
CA VAL A 570 40.25 -1.31 -18.16
C VAL A 570 41.58 -2.05 -18.34
N ASP A 571 42.45 -1.54 -19.20
CA ASP A 571 43.80 -2.03 -19.41
C ASP A 571 44.61 -1.96 -18.10
N LEU A 572 44.68 -0.78 -17.49
CA LEU A 572 45.36 -0.58 -16.20
C LEU A 572 44.83 -1.49 -15.11
N GLU A 573 43.51 -1.50 -14.85
CA GLU A 573 42.95 -2.25 -13.72
C GLU A 573 43.01 -3.76 -13.93
N SER A 574 42.83 -4.25 -15.15
CA SER A 574 42.99 -5.69 -15.44
C SER A 574 44.44 -6.13 -15.34
N TYR A 575 45.40 -5.30 -15.78
CA TYR A 575 46.83 -5.56 -15.60
C TYR A 575 47.21 -5.59 -14.11
N VAL A 576 46.82 -4.57 -13.34
CA VAL A 576 47.15 -4.46 -11.91
C VAL A 576 46.60 -5.65 -11.11
N SER A 577 45.37 -6.09 -11.40
CA SER A 577 44.80 -7.27 -10.73
C SER A 577 45.48 -8.59 -11.11
N ILE A 578 45.91 -8.76 -12.36
CA ILE A 578 46.65 -9.97 -12.79
C ILE A 578 48.09 -9.95 -12.27
N LYS A 579 48.73 -8.78 -12.26
CA LYS A 579 50.06 -8.61 -11.67
C LYS A 579 50.06 -8.96 -10.19
N ASP A 580 49.11 -8.47 -9.41
CA ASP A 580 49.03 -8.80 -7.98
C ASP A 580 48.77 -10.29 -7.74
N LEU A 581 47.98 -10.93 -8.61
CA LEU A 581 47.77 -12.37 -8.57
C LEU A 581 49.09 -13.12 -8.82
N VAL A 582 49.87 -12.69 -9.82
CA VAL A 582 51.18 -13.26 -10.18
C VAL A 582 52.22 -13.04 -9.08
N ASP A 583 52.22 -11.87 -8.46
CA ASP A 583 53.12 -11.55 -7.34
C ASP A 583 52.81 -12.44 -6.12
N GLN A 584 51.54 -12.77 -5.88
CA GLN A 584 51.15 -13.77 -4.87
C GLN A 584 51.60 -15.19 -5.23
N ILE A 585 51.49 -15.61 -6.49
CA ILE A 585 52.01 -16.92 -6.96
C ILE A 585 53.52 -17.00 -6.72
N ARG A 586 54.28 -16.00 -7.16
CA ARG A 586 55.74 -15.94 -6.99
C ARG A 586 56.16 -15.91 -5.51
N SER A 587 55.41 -15.20 -4.66
CA SER A 587 55.66 -15.16 -3.22
C SER A 587 55.41 -16.52 -2.55
N GLY A 588 54.34 -17.22 -2.96
CA GLY A 588 54.04 -18.59 -2.51
C GLY A 588 55.10 -19.61 -2.95
N GLU A 589 55.61 -19.49 -4.18
CA GLU A 589 56.74 -20.29 -4.68
C GLU A 589 57.99 -20.12 -3.80
N GLN A 590 58.33 -18.88 -3.44
CA GLN A 590 59.49 -18.60 -2.61
C GLN A 590 59.37 -19.15 -1.18
N GLN A 591 58.17 -19.09 -0.57
CA GLN A 591 57.94 -19.66 0.76
C GLN A 591 58.01 -21.19 0.77
N SER A 592 57.52 -21.86 -0.28
CA SER A 592 57.62 -23.32 -0.41
C SER A 592 59.07 -23.80 -0.60
N HIS A 593 59.94 -23.01 -1.25
CA HIS A 593 61.35 -23.37 -1.46
C HIS A 593 62.22 -23.35 -0.20
N THR A 594 61.74 -22.79 0.92
CA THR A 594 62.41 -22.90 2.23
C THR A 594 62.12 -24.21 2.97
N GLU A 595 61.15 -25.01 2.52
CA GLU A 595 60.84 -26.35 3.04
C GLU A 595 61.38 -27.46 2.10
N LYS A 596 62.58 -27.94 2.40
CA LYS A 596 63.25 -29.23 2.08
C LYS A 596 62.90 -30.14 0.85
N ASP A 597 62.15 -29.74 -0.17
CA ASP A 597 61.90 -30.60 -1.35
C ASP A 597 62.06 -29.86 -2.70
N SER A 598 63.31 -29.74 -3.13
CA SER A 598 63.75 -29.09 -4.38
C SER A 598 63.51 -29.91 -5.67
N LYS A 599 62.44 -30.72 -5.75
CA LYS A 599 62.13 -31.57 -6.92
C LYS A 599 60.72 -31.40 -7.54
N LYS A 600 59.96 -30.36 -7.19
CA LYS A 600 58.58 -30.13 -7.73
C LYS A 600 58.32 -28.76 -8.38
N THR A 601 59.31 -28.10 -8.98
CA THR A 601 59.15 -26.75 -9.56
C THR A 601 58.23 -26.66 -10.79
N ALA A 602 58.10 -27.70 -11.62
CA ALA A 602 57.31 -27.62 -12.88
C ALA A 602 55.79 -27.76 -12.67
N ASN A 603 55.34 -28.26 -11.52
CA ASN A 603 53.92 -28.50 -11.21
C ASN A 603 53.45 -27.73 -9.97
N PHE A 604 54.13 -26.64 -9.64
CA PHE A 604 53.77 -25.82 -8.50
C PHE A 604 52.55 -24.97 -8.83
N GLN A 605 51.52 -25.05 -7.99
CA GLN A 605 50.36 -24.17 -8.01
C GLN A 605 50.25 -23.48 -6.66
N VAL A 606 49.71 -22.27 -6.64
CA VAL A 606 49.38 -21.56 -5.39
C VAL A 606 47.88 -21.36 -5.31
N ASP A 607 47.30 -21.77 -4.19
CA ASP A 607 45.89 -21.59 -3.91
C ASP A 607 45.65 -20.17 -3.39
N ILE A 608 44.87 -19.38 -4.14
CA ILE A 608 44.64 -17.96 -3.87
C ILE A 608 43.13 -17.68 -3.81
N ASP A 609 42.71 -16.71 -2.99
CA ASP A 609 41.37 -16.11 -3.06
C ASP A 609 41.42 -14.93 -4.03
N PRO A 610 40.94 -15.07 -5.28
CA PRO A 610 41.07 -14.02 -6.28
C PRO A 610 40.00 -12.93 -6.13
N TYR A 611 39.02 -13.10 -5.22
CA TYR A 611 37.88 -12.19 -5.14
C TYR A 611 38.29 -10.74 -4.82
N PRO A 612 39.13 -10.46 -3.80
CA PRO A 612 39.52 -9.09 -3.47
C PRO A 612 40.18 -8.34 -4.65
N LEU A 613 40.90 -9.06 -5.52
CA LEU A 613 41.55 -8.49 -6.71
C LEU A 613 40.54 -8.04 -7.76
N PHE A 614 39.50 -8.85 -8.00
CA PHE A 614 38.43 -8.50 -8.93
C PHE A 614 37.49 -7.43 -8.36
N GLN A 615 37.31 -7.39 -7.03
CA GLN A 615 36.58 -6.30 -6.38
C GLN A 615 37.30 -4.97 -6.53
N ARG A 616 38.64 -4.95 -6.37
CA ARG A 616 39.43 -3.75 -6.62
C ARG A 616 39.31 -3.30 -8.07
N LEU A 617 39.42 -4.23 -9.02
CA LEU A 617 39.30 -3.94 -10.46
C LEU A 617 38.01 -3.19 -10.76
N ALA A 618 36.85 -3.75 -10.41
CA ALA A 618 35.57 -3.11 -10.72
C ALA A 618 35.34 -1.82 -9.91
N LEU A 619 35.78 -1.77 -8.65
CA LEU A 619 35.65 -0.58 -7.82
C LEU A 619 36.47 0.58 -8.37
N ASN A 620 37.74 0.36 -8.71
CA ASN A 620 38.59 1.41 -9.27
C ASN A 620 38.08 1.88 -10.62
N LEU A 621 37.59 0.98 -11.49
CA LEU A 621 36.93 1.39 -12.74
C LEU A 621 35.70 2.26 -12.45
N SER A 622 34.85 1.85 -11.52
CA SER A 622 33.65 2.62 -11.15
C SER A 622 33.99 3.99 -10.55
N LEU A 623 35.00 4.07 -9.67
CA LEU A 623 35.45 5.33 -9.06
C LEU A 623 36.15 6.24 -10.08
N THR A 624 36.90 5.68 -11.03
CA THR A 624 37.60 6.44 -12.07
C THR A 624 36.58 7.04 -13.03
N LEU A 625 35.65 6.22 -13.53
CA LEU A 625 34.60 6.68 -14.43
C LEU A 625 33.59 7.57 -13.71
N GLY A 626 33.30 7.32 -12.44
CA GLY A 626 32.35 8.06 -11.65
C GLY A 626 32.88 9.41 -11.18
N TYR A 627 34.06 9.44 -10.56
CA TYR A 627 34.61 10.58 -9.80
C TYR A 627 36.00 11.02 -10.26
N GLY A 628 36.56 10.40 -11.30
CA GLY A 628 37.96 10.63 -11.69
C GLY A 628 38.91 10.27 -10.55
N PHE A 629 38.56 9.25 -9.77
CA PHE A 629 39.28 8.86 -8.56
C PHE A 629 39.66 7.38 -8.62
N ARG A 630 40.88 7.07 -8.20
CA ARG A 630 41.42 5.71 -8.14
C ARG A 630 42.01 5.49 -6.76
N ILE A 631 41.87 4.28 -6.23
CA ILE A 631 42.52 3.86 -4.99
C ILE A 631 43.81 3.14 -5.36
N ASP A 632 44.95 3.71 -4.96
CA ASP A 632 46.29 3.17 -5.28
C ASP A 632 46.75 2.06 -4.33
N GLY A 633 46.05 1.87 -3.21
CA GLY A 633 46.32 0.81 -2.26
C GLY A 633 46.05 -0.61 -2.81
N GLY A 634 46.58 -1.61 -2.10
CA GLY A 634 46.32 -3.03 -2.38
C GLY A 634 44.88 -3.45 -2.07
N ALA A 635 44.58 -4.74 -2.23
CA ALA A 635 43.27 -5.32 -1.88
C ALA A 635 42.85 -5.12 -0.41
N ASP A 636 43.81 -4.76 0.45
CA ASP A 636 43.61 -4.52 1.87
C ASP A 636 43.37 -3.05 2.25
N ASP A 637 43.33 -2.14 1.26
CA ASP A 637 43.11 -0.72 1.48
C ASP A 637 41.81 -0.45 2.26
N HIS A 638 41.91 0.43 3.27
CA HIS A 638 40.81 0.70 4.19
C HIS A 638 39.61 1.35 3.49
N LEU A 639 39.83 2.29 2.57
CA LEU A 639 38.75 2.96 1.85
C LEU A 639 38.07 1.98 0.89
N LEU A 640 38.85 1.15 0.20
CA LEU A 640 38.35 0.10 -0.68
C LEU A 640 37.43 -0.88 0.07
N ARG A 641 37.91 -1.43 1.19
CA ARG A 641 37.15 -2.36 2.03
C ARG A 641 35.90 -1.70 2.59
N GLU A 642 35.99 -0.43 2.98
CA GLU A 642 34.85 0.33 3.49
C GLU A 642 33.75 0.49 2.43
N ILE A 643 34.11 0.93 1.21
CA ILE A 643 33.14 1.10 0.12
C ILE A 643 32.50 -0.24 -0.23
N ILE A 644 33.30 -1.30 -0.39
CA ILE A 644 32.79 -2.66 -0.68
C ILE A 644 31.81 -3.12 0.39
N ASN A 645 32.16 -2.98 1.67
CA ASN A 645 31.32 -3.44 2.77
C ASN A 645 30.00 -2.66 2.82
N VAL A 646 30.05 -1.35 2.59
CA VAL A 646 28.85 -0.52 2.59
C VAL A 646 27.96 -0.81 1.38
N GLU A 647 28.52 -0.89 0.18
CA GLU A 647 27.74 -1.16 -1.05
C GLU A 647 27.11 -2.55 -1.04
N ARG A 648 27.83 -3.59 -0.55
CA ARG A 648 27.23 -4.92 -0.31
C ARG A 648 26.04 -4.86 0.64
N GLY A 649 26.21 -4.20 1.79
CA GLY A 649 25.12 -4.01 2.75
C GLY A 649 23.93 -3.28 2.13
N ILE A 650 24.18 -2.26 1.31
CA ILE A 650 23.15 -1.52 0.57
C ILE A 650 22.48 -2.41 -0.50
N SER A 651 23.24 -3.26 -1.19
CA SER A 651 22.73 -4.24 -2.15
C SER A 651 21.76 -5.20 -1.48
N THR A 652 22.10 -5.72 -0.29
CA THR A 652 21.18 -6.56 0.50
C THR A 652 19.90 -5.79 0.87
N LEU A 653 19.98 -4.49 1.17
CA LEU A 653 18.79 -3.69 1.50
C LEU A 653 17.85 -3.45 0.29
N ARG A 654 18.33 -3.64 -0.94
CA ARG A 654 17.51 -3.54 -2.17
C ARG A 654 16.75 -4.84 -2.47
N SER A 655 17.07 -5.94 -1.78
CA SER A 655 16.42 -7.23 -1.97
C SER A 655 15.00 -7.25 -1.40
N THR A 656 14.11 -8.00 -2.05
CA THR A 656 12.75 -8.26 -1.53
C THR A 656 12.74 -9.30 -0.39
N SER A 657 13.83 -10.05 -0.20
CA SER A 657 13.91 -11.13 0.79
C SER A 657 14.39 -10.68 2.18
N ASN A 658 15.06 -9.52 2.26
CA ASN A 658 15.83 -9.15 3.45
C ASN A 658 15.11 -8.17 4.40
N ASN A 659 14.18 -7.35 3.91
CA ASN A 659 13.59 -6.26 4.70
C ASN A 659 12.07 -6.37 4.80
N TRP A 660 11.58 -7.20 5.72
CA TRP A 660 10.14 -7.39 5.88
C TRP A 660 9.39 -6.12 6.31
N GLN A 661 10.08 -5.17 6.95
CA GLN A 661 9.49 -3.87 7.31
C GLN A 661 9.09 -3.02 6.10
N ASP A 662 9.59 -3.33 4.90
CA ASP A 662 9.12 -2.70 3.66
C ASP A 662 7.69 -3.11 3.31
N PHE A 663 7.28 -4.28 3.78
CA PHE A 663 6.02 -4.95 3.44
C PHE A 663 5.06 -5.09 4.62
N VAL A 664 5.57 -5.08 5.87
CA VAL A 664 4.77 -5.21 7.09
C VAL A 664 4.96 -3.95 7.93
N PRO A 665 4.07 -2.94 7.81
CA PRO A 665 4.23 -1.65 8.47
C PRO A 665 4.40 -1.71 9.99
N LEU A 666 3.83 -2.72 10.66
CA LEU A 666 4.00 -2.92 12.10
C LEU A 666 5.46 -3.07 12.53
N LEU A 667 6.31 -3.66 11.69
CA LEU A 667 7.73 -3.84 12.00
C LEU A 667 8.48 -2.50 12.12
N ARG A 668 7.87 -1.39 11.68
CA ARG A 668 8.43 -0.03 11.77
C ARG A 668 8.18 0.63 13.14
N ILE A 669 7.24 0.12 13.94
CA ILE A 669 6.86 0.70 15.25
C ILE A 669 7.95 0.50 16.31
N PHE A 670 8.81 -0.52 16.14
CA PHE A 670 9.94 -0.80 17.02
C PHE A 670 11.29 -0.55 16.30
N PRO A 671 11.64 0.73 16.04
CA PRO A 671 12.83 1.09 15.23
C PRO A 671 14.16 0.60 15.82
N ARG A 672 14.20 0.28 17.13
CA ARG A 672 15.39 -0.22 17.83
C ARG A 672 15.92 -1.57 17.34
N ARG A 673 15.23 -2.28 16.44
CA ARG A 673 15.67 -3.59 15.94
C ARG A 673 16.53 -3.57 14.67
N ASN A 674 16.64 -2.46 13.92
CA ASN A 674 17.48 -2.47 12.71
C ASN A 674 18.09 -1.10 12.32
N ASP A 675 19.11 -0.65 13.05
CA ASP A 675 19.92 0.55 12.73
C ASP A 675 20.83 0.38 11.49
N GLN A 676 20.84 -0.80 10.86
CA GLN A 676 21.75 -1.13 9.76
C GLN A 676 21.60 -0.15 8.58
N ALA A 677 20.38 0.18 8.15
CA ALA A 677 20.16 1.11 7.05
C ALA A 677 20.64 2.54 7.37
N SER A 678 20.42 3.01 8.60
CA SER A 678 20.89 4.31 9.08
C SER A 678 22.42 4.35 9.22
N ASN A 679 23.04 3.26 9.68
CA ASN A 679 24.49 3.10 9.79
C ASN A 679 25.15 3.10 8.41
N LEU A 680 24.63 2.30 7.47
CA LEU A 680 25.10 2.23 6.09
C LEU A 680 24.95 3.59 5.39
N ARG A 681 23.84 4.32 5.60
CA ARG A 681 23.67 5.69 5.09
C ARG A 681 24.79 6.59 5.57
N ARG A 682 25.01 6.65 6.89
CA ARG A 682 26.03 7.53 7.50
C ARG A 682 27.44 7.24 6.97
N ARG A 683 27.78 5.95 6.84
CA ARG A 683 29.09 5.51 6.32
C ARG A 683 29.25 5.83 4.84
N ARG A 684 28.19 5.61 4.04
CA ARG A 684 28.15 5.99 2.62
C ARG A 684 28.35 7.47 2.42
N ASP A 685 27.58 8.29 3.13
CA ASP A 685 27.60 9.74 2.97
C ASP A 685 29.01 10.29 3.23
N LYS A 686 29.73 9.73 4.22
CA LYS A 686 31.12 10.11 4.52
C LYS A 686 32.07 9.90 3.34
N TYR A 687 32.07 8.74 2.69
CA TYR A 687 32.98 8.52 1.55
C TYR A 687 32.49 9.22 0.28
N LEU A 688 31.18 9.37 0.07
CA LEU A 688 30.66 10.12 -1.08
C LEU A 688 31.00 11.61 -0.99
N GLU A 689 30.88 12.22 0.20
CA GLU A 689 31.31 13.60 0.45
C GLU A 689 32.81 13.75 0.21
N PHE A 690 33.62 12.80 0.68
CA PHE A 690 35.06 12.77 0.41
C PHE A 690 35.38 12.73 -1.09
N LEU A 691 34.73 11.84 -1.85
CA LEU A 691 34.93 11.70 -3.30
C LEU A 691 34.49 12.96 -4.05
N LEU A 692 33.32 13.51 -3.71
CA LEU A 692 32.76 14.72 -4.32
C LEU A 692 33.62 15.94 -4.02
N GLN A 693 34.11 16.10 -2.79
CA GLN A 693 34.96 17.23 -2.43
C GLN A 693 36.26 17.20 -3.23
N ARG A 694 36.94 16.05 -3.30
CA ARG A 694 38.16 15.90 -4.12
C ARG A 694 37.93 16.16 -5.60
N LEU A 695 36.79 15.74 -6.14
CA LEU A 695 36.42 16.06 -7.52
C LEU A 695 36.25 17.58 -7.71
N LYS A 696 35.54 18.27 -6.80
CA LYS A 696 35.40 19.74 -6.82
C LYS A 696 36.74 20.45 -6.77
N ASP A 697 37.63 20.00 -5.89
CA ASP A 697 38.96 20.59 -5.74
C ASP A 697 39.75 20.46 -7.06
N ARG A 698 39.76 19.28 -7.69
CA ARG A 698 40.39 19.06 -9.00
C ARG A 698 39.78 19.90 -10.12
N ILE A 699 38.44 20.02 -10.16
CA ILE A 699 37.75 20.86 -11.15
C ILE A 699 38.16 22.32 -10.97
N SER A 700 38.20 22.81 -9.71
CA SER A 700 38.59 24.18 -9.41
C SER A 700 40.06 24.47 -9.76
N ALA A 701 40.93 23.46 -9.64
CA ALA A 701 42.34 23.54 -10.01
C ALA A 701 42.59 23.32 -11.51
N GLY A 702 41.56 22.97 -12.30
CA GLY A 702 41.71 22.63 -13.72
C GLY A 702 42.49 21.33 -13.99
N THR A 703 42.60 20.46 -12.98
CA THR A 703 43.36 19.19 -13.03
C THR A 703 42.46 17.95 -13.05
N ASP A 704 41.15 18.12 -13.23
CA ASP A 704 40.22 17.00 -13.21
C ASP A 704 40.32 16.13 -14.47
N LYS A 705 40.39 14.81 -14.25
CA LYS A 705 40.24 13.81 -15.32
C LYS A 705 38.75 13.73 -15.70
N SER A 706 38.46 13.65 -17.00
CA SER A 706 37.08 13.53 -17.50
C SER A 706 36.39 12.32 -16.88
N CYS A 707 35.29 12.56 -16.18
CA CYS A 707 34.49 11.53 -15.52
C CYS A 707 33.02 11.91 -15.55
N ILE A 708 32.13 10.94 -15.33
CA ILE A 708 30.68 11.13 -15.46
C ILE A 708 30.19 12.23 -14.52
N THR A 709 30.57 12.19 -13.24
CA THR A 709 30.14 13.20 -12.26
C THR A 709 30.79 14.55 -12.56
N GLY A 710 32.05 14.58 -13.02
CA GLY A 710 32.73 15.83 -13.36
C GLY A 710 32.08 16.54 -14.56
N ASN A 711 31.75 15.79 -15.61
CA ASN A 711 31.05 16.32 -16.79
C ASN A 711 29.64 16.80 -16.43
N ILE A 712 28.97 16.09 -15.52
CA ILE A 712 27.68 16.48 -14.96
C ILE A 712 27.79 17.75 -14.10
N MET A 713 28.84 17.92 -13.29
CA MET A 713 28.99 19.11 -12.44
C MET A 713 29.38 20.37 -13.23
N LYS A 714 30.06 20.18 -14.38
CA LYS A 714 30.37 21.24 -15.34
C LYS A 714 29.15 21.64 -16.18
N ASP A 715 28.08 20.84 -16.14
CA ASP A 715 26.81 21.08 -16.81
C ASP A 715 25.73 21.44 -15.75
N PRO A 716 25.19 22.67 -15.73
CA PRO A 716 24.30 23.14 -14.65
C PRO A 716 22.99 22.36 -14.49
N ASP A 717 22.64 21.43 -15.39
CA ASP A 717 21.36 20.73 -15.42
C ASP A 717 21.35 19.30 -14.82
N TYR A 718 22.47 18.82 -14.27
CA TYR A 718 22.60 17.40 -13.89
C TYR A 718 23.10 17.18 -12.45
N ALA A 719 22.48 16.21 -11.76
CA ALA A 719 23.01 15.59 -10.54
C ALA A 719 22.80 14.07 -10.64
N LEU A 720 23.85 13.28 -10.44
CA LEU A 720 23.81 11.83 -10.60
C LEU A 720 24.54 11.13 -9.46
N ASN A 721 23.86 10.16 -8.83
CA ASN A 721 24.46 9.26 -7.86
C ASN A 721 24.61 7.88 -8.50
N HIS A 722 25.87 7.49 -8.74
CA HIS A 722 26.25 6.23 -9.37
C HIS A 722 26.44 5.14 -8.31
N ALA A 723 25.69 4.04 -8.42
CA ALA A 723 25.85 2.84 -7.59
C ALA A 723 25.33 1.60 -8.32
N GLY A 724 25.96 1.25 -9.45
CA GLY A 724 25.71 0.03 -10.21
C GLY A 724 27.01 -0.50 -10.82
N GLY A 725 27.25 -1.81 -10.71
CA GLY A 725 28.44 -2.50 -11.25
C GLY A 725 29.48 -2.95 -10.22
N LEU A 726 29.45 -2.40 -8.99
CA LEU A 726 30.47 -2.64 -7.95
C LEU A 726 30.48 -4.06 -7.38
N ASP A 727 29.33 -4.71 -7.29
CA ASP A 727 29.21 -6.06 -6.71
C ASP A 727 29.02 -7.15 -7.76
N THR A 728 28.42 -6.82 -8.91
CA THR A 728 27.97 -7.84 -9.89
C THR A 728 29.06 -8.30 -10.83
N THR A 729 29.86 -7.38 -11.38
CA THR A 729 30.93 -7.76 -12.34
C THR A 729 32.04 -8.57 -11.68
N PRO A 730 32.53 -8.20 -10.48
CA PRO A 730 33.49 -9.02 -9.74
C PRO A 730 32.99 -10.44 -9.47
N ALA A 731 31.71 -10.58 -9.09
CA ALA A 731 31.11 -11.88 -8.85
C ALA A 731 31.02 -12.72 -10.15
N CYS A 732 30.66 -12.11 -11.29
CA CYS A 732 30.68 -12.80 -12.58
C CYS A 732 32.09 -13.28 -12.95
N ILE A 733 33.12 -12.43 -12.80
CA ILE A 733 34.51 -12.79 -13.10
C ILE A 733 34.97 -13.93 -12.18
N LEU A 734 34.76 -13.78 -10.87
CA LEU A 734 35.10 -14.79 -9.86
C LEU A 734 34.46 -16.16 -10.16
N LEU A 735 33.15 -16.16 -10.44
CA LEU A 735 32.40 -17.38 -10.71
C LEU A 735 32.73 -18.00 -12.08
N GLY A 736 33.14 -17.20 -13.07
CA GLY A 736 33.73 -17.71 -14.29
C GLY A 736 35.08 -18.40 -14.05
N VAL A 737 35.95 -17.81 -13.21
CA VAL A 737 37.21 -18.46 -12.77
C VAL A 737 36.91 -19.75 -12.00
N ALA A 738 35.85 -19.77 -11.18
CA ALA A 738 35.42 -20.98 -10.51
C ALA A 738 35.08 -22.11 -11.50
N ILE A 739 34.35 -21.82 -12.58
CA ILE A 739 34.07 -22.80 -13.66
C ILE A 739 35.37 -23.32 -14.29
N LEU A 740 36.33 -22.43 -14.56
CA LEU A 740 37.63 -22.80 -15.15
C LEU A 740 38.47 -23.68 -14.20
N SER A 741 38.29 -23.55 -12.88
CA SER A 741 38.94 -24.42 -11.89
C SER A 741 38.26 -25.80 -11.72
N GLY A 742 37.04 -25.94 -12.23
CA GLY A 742 36.18 -27.11 -12.02
C GLY A 742 36.47 -28.32 -12.92
N PRO A 743 35.67 -29.40 -12.81
CA PRO A 743 35.88 -30.65 -13.55
C PRO A 743 35.97 -30.50 -15.08
N GLN A 744 35.12 -29.65 -15.67
CA GLN A 744 35.13 -29.32 -17.11
C GLN A 744 36.05 -28.13 -17.45
N GLY A 745 36.62 -27.48 -16.43
CA GLY A 745 37.35 -26.24 -16.58
C GLY A 745 38.62 -26.37 -17.41
N GLN A 746 39.32 -27.51 -17.33
CA GLN A 746 40.52 -27.75 -18.14
C GLN A 746 40.20 -27.86 -19.64
N TYR A 747 39.12 -28.55 -19.99
CA TYR A 747 38.62 -28.61 -21.37
C TYR A 747 38.25 -27.21 -21.87
N LEU A 748 37.50 -26.44 -21.08
CA LEU A 748 37.10 -25.08 -21.45
C LEU A 748 38.31 -24.15 -21.64
N GLN A 749 39.30 -24.22 -20.74
CA GLN A 749 40.53 -23.44 -20.86
C GLN A 749 41.32 -23.80 -22.12
N GLN A 750 41.47 -25.10 -22.41
CA GLN A 750 42.12 -25.56 -23.63
C GLN A 750 41.39 -25.04 -24.87
N LYS A 751 40.06 -25.19 -24.90
CA LYS A 751 39.24 -24.73 -26.03
C LYS A 751 39.33 -23.22 -26.22
N LEU A 752 39.24 -22.44 -25.13
CA LEU A 752 39.44 -20.99 -25.17
C LEU A 752 40.82 -20.63 -25.72
N LEU A 753 41.87 -21.29 -25.26
CA LEU A 753 43.24 -21.04 -25.72
C LEU A 753 43.42 -21.37 -27.21
N GLU A 754 42.84 -22.48 -27.68
CA GLU A 754 42.83 -22.84 -29.11
C GLU A 754 42.12 -21.79 -29.96
N GLU A 755 40.93 -21.33 -29.55
CA GLU A 755 40.20 -20.29 -30.28
C GLU A 755 40.90 -18.93 -30.23
N ILE A 756 41.54 -18.58 -29.10
CA ILE A 756 42.36 -17.36 -28.99
C ILE A 756 43.55 -17.42 -29.94
N ASN A 757 44.29 -18.54 -29.98
CA ASN A 757 45.45 -18.71 -30.84
C ASN A 757 45.09 -18.76 -32.34
N LYS A 758 43.88 -19.22 -32.69
CA LYS A 758 43.38 -19.15 -34.07
C LYS A 758 43.19 -17.70 -34.54
N VAL A 759 42.68 -16.83 -33.67
CA VAL A 759 42.44 -15.42 -33.98
C VAL A 759 43.72 -14.60 -33.86
N TYR A 760 44.57 -14.91 -32.89
CA TYR A 760 45.81 -14.18 -32.58
C TYR A 760 47.04 -15.12 -32.54
N PRO A 761 47.45 -15.70 -33.69
CA PRO A 761 48.59 -16.62 -33.75
C PRO A 761 49.93 -15.95 -33.44
N ASP A 762 49.98 -14.62 -33.52
CA ASP A 762 51.14 -13.77 -33.20
C ASP A 762 51.28 -13.50 -31.68
N GLY A 763 50.36 -13.99 -30.85
CA GLY A 763 50.35 -13.71 -29.41
C GLY A 763 49.89 -12.29 -29.04
N SER A 764 49.32 -11.53 -29.98
CA SER A 764 48.87 -10.14 -29.77
C SER A 764 47.57 -10.02 -28.97
N ALA A 765 47.00 -11.14 -28.50
CA ALA A 765 45.73 -11.20 -27.77
C ALA A 765 45.69 -10.29 -26.54
N TRP A 766 46.79 -10.16 -25.79
CA TRP A 766 46.88 -9.31 -24.58
C TRP A 766 46.51 -7.85 -24.84
N LYS A 767 46.93 -7.33 -26.00
CA LYS A 767 46.70 -5.93 -26.41
C LYS A 767 45.45 -5.79 -27.28
N LYS A 768 45.29 -6.60 -28.32
CA LYS A 768 44.17 -6.49 -29.27
C LYS A 768 42.81 -6.75 -28.61
N CYS A 769 42.77 -7.48 -27.48
CA CYS A 769 41.52 -7.67 -26.76
C CYS A 769 40.93 -6.36 -26.19
N LEU A 770 41.69 -5.26 -26.14
CA LEU A 770 41.21 -3.91 -25.77
C LEU A 770 40.44 -3.22 -26.90
N ASP A 771 40.74 -3.56 -28.16
CA ASP A 771 40.16 -2.91 -29.33
C ASP A 771 38.96 -3.68 -29.89
N GLU A 772 38.91 -4.99 -29.69
CA GLU A 772 37.95 -5.88 -30.37
C GLU A 772 37.56 -7.14 -29.57
N GLU A 773 36.39 -7.70 -29.91
CA GLU A 773 35.81 -8.92 -29.33
C GLU A 773 35.75 -10.07 -30.35
N LYS A 774 36.84 -10.30 -31.09
CA LYS A 774 36.87 -11.26 -32.23
C LYS A 774 36.81 -12.73 -31.84
N VAL A 775 37.18 -13.10 -30.62
CA VAL A 775 37.14 -14.51 -30.18
C VAL A 775 35.72 -14.85 -29.79
N GLU A 776 34.93 -15.31 -30.77
CA GLU A 776 33.49 -15.61 -30.58
C GLU A 776 33.23 -16.57 -29.43
N TYR A 777 34.07 -17.59 -29.26
CA TYR A 777 33.95 -18.55 -28.17
C TYR A 777 34.14 -17.91 -26.78
N LEU A 778 35.00 -16.91 -26.66
CA LEU A 778 35.19 -16.17 -25.40
C LEU A 778 34.00 -15.26 -25.12
N THR A 779 33.44 -14.61 -26.14
CA THR A 779 32.18 -13.85 -26.02
C THR A 779 31.03 -14.76 -25.58
N ALA A 780 30.95 -15.96 -26.16
CA ALA A 780 29.97 -16.98 -25.80
C ALA A 780 30.17 -17.49 -24.36
N PHE A 781 31.43 -17.69 -23.93
CA PHE A 781 31.79 -18.01 -22.56
C PHE A 781 31.33 -16.92 -21.58
N CYS A 782 31.57 -15.63 -21.89
CA CYS A 782 31.11 -14.52 -21.05
C CYS A 782 29.59 -14.49 -20.89
N LYS A 783 28.85 -14.75 -21.99
CA LYS A 783 27.39 -14.84 -21.96
C LYS A 783 26.89 -16.02 -21.14
N GLU A 784 27.56 -17.18 -21.24
CA GLU A 784 27.23 -18.34 -20.41
C GLU A 784 27.58 -18.12 -18.94
N VAL A 785 28.66 -17.39 -18.61
CA VAL A 785 28.91 -16.92 -17.24
C VAL A 785 27.74 -16.07 -16.73
N LEU A 786 27.27 -15.11 -17.55
CA LEU A 786 26.16 -14.24 -17.17
C LEU A 786 24.84 -15.01 -16.99
N ARG A 787 24.51 -15.94 -17.90
CA ARG A 787 23.28 -16.76 -17.84
C ARG A 787 23.35 -17.81 -16.73
N PHE A 788 24.43 -18.59 -16.65
CA PHE A 788 24.53 -19.69 -15.69
C PHE A 788 24.57 -19.18 -14.26
N TRP A 789 25.29 -18.09 -14.01
CA TRP A 789 25.40 -17.56 -12.65
C TRP A 789 24.28 -16.59 -12.29
N THR A 790 23.59 -15.97 -13.26
CA THR A 790 22.53 -14.97 -13.04
C THR A 790 22.71 -14.19 -11.73
N VAL A 791 23.82 -13.42 -11.63
CA VAL A 791 24.30 -12.87 -10.34
C VAL A 791 23.26 -12.03 -9.61
N ILE A 792 22.22 -11.55 -10.30
CA ILE A 792 20.99 -11.03 -9.69
C ILE A 792 19.84 -12.01 -9.99
N PRO A 793 19.61 -13.04 -9.17
CA PRO A 793 18.59 -14.07 -9.44
C PRO A 793 17.17 -13.51 -9.45
N MET A 794 16.91 -12.51 -8.59
CA MET A 794 15.65 -11.76 -8.54
C MET A 794 15.89 -10.34 -9.01
N SER A 795 15.25 -9.94 -10.10
CA SER A 795 15.38 -8.56 -10.59
C SER A 795 14.78 -7.55 -9.61
N LEU A 796 15.27 -6.31 -9.68
CA LEU A 796 14.61 -5.19 -8.98
C LEU A 796 13.13 -5.12 -9.43
N PRO A 797 12.16 -4.90 -8.52
CA PRO A 797 10.74 -4.87 -8.86
C PRO A 797 10.37 -3.70 -9.80
N ARG A 798 9.39 -3.89 -10.68
CA ARG A 798 8.82 -2.83 -11.54
C ARG A 798 7.40 -2.50 -11.13
N VAL A 799 6.96 -1.27 -11.39
CA VAL A 799 5.54 -0.89 -11.25
C VAL A 799 5.01 -0.52 -12.63
N ASN A 800 3.86 -1.07 -12.99
CA ASN A 800 3.20 -0.69 -14.24
C ASN A 800 2.50 0.67 -14.10
N VAL A 801 2.70 1.56 -15.08
CA VAL A 801 2.05 2.89 -15.14
C VAL A 801 0.74 2.88 -15.91
N LYS A 802 0.45 1.78 -16.63
CA LYS A 802 -0.79 1.52 -17.37
C LYS A 802 -1.24 0.08 -17.11
N GLU A 803 -2.51 -0.22 -17.37
CA GLU A 803 -3.00 -1.61 -17.31
C GLU A 803 -2.15 -2.53 -18.22
N VAL A 804 -1.90 -3.77 -17.76
CA VAL A 804 -1.24 -4.82 -18.54
C VAL A 804 -2.20 -5.99 -18.67
N VAL A 805 -2.42 -6.47 -19.89
CA VAL A 805 -3.24 -7.65 -20.15
C VAL A 805 -2.35 -8.87 -20.35
N TYR A 806 -2.60 -9.94 -19.59
CA TYR A 806 -1.89 -11.21 -19.72
C TYR A 806 -2.86 -12.37 -19.64
N LYS A 807 -3.01 -13.13 -20.74
CA LYS A 807 -3.88 -14.32 -20.84
C LYS A 807 -5.30 -14.13 -20.25
N GLY A 808 -5.92 -12.98 -20.51
CA GLY A 808 -7.27 -12.65 -20.02
C GLY A 808 -7.33 -12.03 -18.61
N ALA A 809 -6.20 -11.95 -17.89
CA ALA A 809 -6.08 -11.16 -16.67
C ALA A 809 -5.80 -9.69 -17.00
N ARG A 810 -6.54 -8.78 -16.36
CA ARG A 810 -6.32 -7.33 -16.42
C ARG A 810 -5.57 -6.88 -15.16
N ILE A 811 -4.28 -6.62 -15.31
CA ILE A 811 -3.42 -6.21 -14.21
C ILE A 811 -3.45 -4.67 -14.10
N PRO A 812 -4.03 -4.10 -13.03
CA PRO A 812 -4.26 -2.66 -12.93
C PRO A 812 -2.95 -1.88 -12.81
N ALA A 813 -2.95 -0.61 -13.22
CA ALA A 813 -1.83 0.30 -13.01
C ALA A 813 -1.50 0.41 -11.50
N GLY A 814 -0.21 0.57 -11.18
CA GLY A 814 0.28 0.59 -9.79
C GLY A 814 0.66 -0.80 -9.24
N THR A 815 0.43 -1.88 -9.98
CA THR A 815 0.83 -3.24 -9.59
C THR A 815 2.33 -3.43 -9.67
N THR A 816 2.90 -4.08 -8.66
CA THR A 816 4.33 -4.41 -8.65
C THR A 816 4.60 -5.75 -9.33
N PHE A 817 5.61 -5.80 -10.19
CA PHE A 817 6.05 -6.98 -10.93
C PHE A 817 7.44 -7.40 -10.48
N LEU A 818 7.62 -8.71 -10.31
CA LEU A 818 8.87 -9.32 -9.89
C LEU A 818 9.28 -10.40 -10.89
N MET A 819 10.45 -10.23 -11.50
CA MET A 819 10.99 -11.20 -12.44
C MET A 819 12.02 -12.08 -11.72
N ASN A 820 11.78 -13.39 -11.74
CA ASN A 820 12.73 -14.41 -11.34
C ASN A 820 13.65 -14.71 -12.52
N ALA A 821 14.74 -13.95 -12.62
CA ALA A 821 15.68 -14.04 -13.72
C ALA A 821 16.38 -15.40 -13.72
N TRP A 822 16.68 -15.95 -12.54
CA TRP A 822 17.30 -17.26 -12.42
C TRP A 822 16.41 -18.37 -12.99
N ALA A 823 15.13 -18.43 -12.60
CA ALA A 823 14.23 -19.46 -13.13
C ALA A 823 14.10 -19.40 -14.65
N ALA A 824 14.10 -18.18 -15.20
CA ALA A 824 14.02 -17.96 -16.64
C ALA A 824 15.31 -18.30 -17.39
N ASP A 825 16.46 -17.98 -16.81
CA ASP A 825 17.78 -18.35 -17.34
C ASP A 825 18.04 -19.87 -17.22
N PHE A 826 17.24 -20.59 -16.42
CA PHE A 826 17.27 -22.04 -16.24
C PHE A 826 16.03 -22.77 -16.77
N ASP A 827 15.24 -22.09 -17.61
CA ASP A 827 13.99 -22.62 -18.16
C ASP A 827 14.26 -23.72 -19.20
N TYR A 828 13.82 -24.94 -18.91
CA TYR A 828 13.98 -26.10 -19.79
C TYR A 828 13.17 -25.99 -21.10
N GLU A 829 12.15 -25.13 -21.16
CA GLU A 829 11.42 -24.86 -22.42
C GLU A 829 12.22 -23.95 -23.37
N HIS A 830 13.20 -23.20 -22.84
CA HIS A 830 14.01 -22.26 -23.62
C HIS A 830 15.46 -22.74 -23.82
N PHE A 831 16.09 -23.26 -22.78
CA PHE A 831 17.48 -23.70 -22.81
C PHE A 831 17.55 -25.23 -22.75
N GLU A 832 18.22 -25.84 -23.72
CA GLU A 832 18.64 -27.25 -23.64
C GLU A 832 19.68 -27.41 -22.52
N SER A 833 19.50 -28.39 -21.62
CA SER A 833 20.40 -28.68 -20.48
C SER A 833 20.85 -27.41 -19.71
N PRO A 834 19.92 -26.66 -19.08
CA PRO A 834 20.20 -25.36 -18.47
C PRO A 834 21.16 -25.42 -17.27
N LEU A 835 21.22 -26.58 -16.60
CA LEU A 835 22.10 -26.86 -15.45
C LEU A 835 23.54 -27.19 -15.85
N GLU A 836 23.80 -27.45 -17.12
CA GLU A 836 25.17 -27.56 -17.62
C GLU A 836 25.70 -26.16 -17.92
N PHE A 837 27.00 -25.95 -17.85
CA PHE A 837 27.62 -24.72 -18.34
C PHE A 837 28.24 -25.02 -19.72
N ARG A 838 27.66 -24.44 -20.78
CA ARG A 838 27.97 -24.74 -22.19
C ARG A 838 27.99 -23.43 -23.01
N PRO A 839 29.16 -22.83 -23.23
CA PRO A 839 29.32 -21.63 -24.06
C PRO A 839 28.72 -21.76 -25.46
N GLU A 840 28.70 -22.97 -26.03
CA GLU A 840 28.24 -23.27 -27.39
C GLU A 840 26.79 -22.81 -27.63
N ARG A 841 25.99 -22.63 -26.57
CA ARG A 841 24.62 -22.09 -26.64
C ARG A 841 24.56 -20.68 -27.24
N PHE A 842 25.63 -19.91 -27.18
CA PHE A 842 25.65 -18.53 -27.69
C PHE A 842 26.43 -18.36 -28.99
N LEU A 843 26.80 -19.47 -29.63
CA LEU A 843 27.40 -19.47 -30.97
C LEU A 843 26.30 -19.49 -32.04
N ASN A 844 26.60 -18.90 -33.21
CA ASN A 844 25.73 -18.93 -34.39
C ASN A 844 24.29 -18.44 -34.14
N ILE A 845 24.09 -17.55 -33.15
CA ILE A 845 22.77 -16.98 -32.89
C ILE A 845 22.41 -15.99 -33.99
N PRO A 846 21.24 -16.13 -34.65
CA PRO A 846 20.81 -15.20 -35.69
C PRO A 846 20.82 -13.75 -35.23
N GLU A 847 21.20 -12.85 -36.13
CA GLU A 847 21.12 -11.43 -35.86
C GLU A 847 19.66 -11.02 -35.60
N GLY A 848 19.43 -10.23 -34.56
CA GLY A 848 18.08 -9.81 -34.17
C GLY A 848 17.29 -10.81 -33.32
N SER A 849 17.88 -11.92 -32.84
CA SER A 849 17.21 -12.87 -31.92
C SER A 849 16.74 -12.27 -30.57
N GLY A 850 17.04 -11.01 -30.30
CA GLY A 850 16.56 -10.28 -29.13
C GLY A 850 17.36 -10.58 -27.87
N THR A 851 16.68 -10.59 -26.72
CA THR A 851 17.31 -10.87 -25.43
C THR A 851 17.66 -12.37 -25.34
N GLN A 852 18.92 -12.69 -25.05
CA GLN A 852 19.42 -14.07 -24.99
C GLN A 852 19.45 -14.66 -23.56
N HIS A 853 19.51 -13.80 -22.54
CA HIS A 853 19.51 -14.14 -21.12
C HIS A 853 19.11 -12.89 -20.31
N PHE A 854 18.75 -13.03 -19.04
CA PHE A 854 18.20 -11.94 -18.22
C PHE A 854 19.15 -11.33 -17.18
N ALA A 855 20.44 -11.70 -17.18
CA ALA A 855 21.45 -11.15 -16.25
C ALA A 855 21.52 -9.62 -16.20
N PHE A 856 21.22 -8.91 -17.31
CA PHE A 856 21.17 -7.44 -17.36
C PHE A 856 19.76 -6.84 -17.19
N GLY A 857 18.75 -7.66 -16.88
CA GLY A 857 17.34 -7.27 -16.94
C GLY A 857 16.77 -7.29 -18.36
N ALA A 858 15.53 -6.80 -18.53
CA ALA A 858 14.81 -6.85 -19.80
C ALA A 858 14.15 -5.51 -20.19
N GLY A 859 13.98 -5.24 -21.49
CA GLY A 859 13.25 -4.06 -22.00
C GLY A 859 13.86 -2.70 -21.62
N SER A 860 13.05 -1.65 -21.65
CA SER A 860 13.47 -0.23 -21.49
C SER A 860 14.20 0.11 -20.18
N ARG A 861 14.15 -0.75 -19.15
CA ARG A 861 14.84 -0.59 -17.86
C ARG A 861 16.02 -1.57 -17.70
N MET A 862 16.51 -2.19 -18.78
CA MET A 862 17.75 -3.00 -18.76
C MET A 862 18.96 -2.17 -18.32
N CYS A 863 20.01 -2.86 -17.85
CA CYS A 863 21.24 -2.23 -17.37
C CYS A 863 21.88 -1.33 -18.44
N THR A 864 22.18 -0.08 -18.09
CA THR A 864 22.88 0.86 -18.98
C THR A 864 24.38 0.58 -19.07
N GLY A 865 24.95 -0.15 -18.10
CA GLY A 865 26.38 -0.51 -18.06
C GLY A 865 26.72 -1.85 -18.71
N SER A 866 25.81 -2.46 -19.47
CA SER A 866 26.02 -3.80 -20.05
C SER A 866 27.21 -3.85 -21.01
N HIS A 867 27.44 -2.80 -21.81
CA HIS A 867 28.58 -2.74 -22.72
C HIS A 867 29.91 -2.74 -21.97
N LEU A 868 30.04 -1.92 -20.92
CA LEU A 868 31.25 -1.88 -20.11
C LEU A 868 31.51 -3.21 -19.41
N ALA A 869 30.48 -3.80 -18.78
CA ALA A 869 30.61 -5.06 -18.06
C ALA A 869 31.03 -6.23 -18.97
N ASN A 870 30.47 -6.33 -20.19
CA ASN A 870 30.89 -7.36 -21.14
C ASN A 870 32.35 -7.18 -21.56
N ARG A 871 32.79 -5.94 -21.82
CA ARG A 871 34.20 -5.65 -22.16
C ARG A 871 35.15 -5.97 -21.03
N GLU A 872 34.79 -5.58 -19.80
CA GLU A 872 35.55 -5.88 -18.58
C GLU A 872 35.71 -7.39 -18.39
N MET A 873 34.64 -8.17 -18.54
CA MET A 873 34.69 -9.64 -18.46
C MET A 873 35.53 -10.24 -19.58
N TYR A 874 35.32 -9.82 -20.83
CA TYR A 874 36.05 -10.34 -22.00
C TYR A 874 37.56 -10.13 -21.85
N ILE A 875 38.00 -8.92 -21.50
CA ILE A 875 39.41 -8.59 -21.31
C ILE A 875 40.00 -9.37 -20.14
N THR A 876 39.30 -9.41 -19.00
CA THR A 876 39.79 -10.08 -17.80
C THR A 876 39.94 -11.58 -18.03
N PHE A 877 38.94 -12.25 -18.63
CA PHE A 877 39.05 -13.66 -18.97
C PHE A 877 40.09 -13.93 -20.05
N MET A 878 40.18 -13.10 -21.10
CA MET A 878 41.24 -13.21 -22.11
C MET A 878 42.62 -13.27 -21.44
N ARG A 879 42.90 -12.29 -20.59
CA ARG A 879 44.21 -12.15 -19.93
C ARG A 879 44.47 -13.29 -18.93
N ILE A 880 43.48 -13.71 -18.15
CA ILE A 880 43.61 -14.87 -17.27
C ILE A 880 43.93 -16.13 -18.07
N ILE A 881 43.19 -16.41 -19.16
CA ILE A 881 43.36 -17.64 -19.94
C ILE A 881 44.76 -17.72 -20.59
N ILE A 882 45.27 -16.62 -21.14
CA ILE A 882 46.58 -16.62 -21.82
C ILE A 882 47.76 -16.56 -20.84
N ALA A 883 47.60 -15.90 -19.69
CA ALA A 883 48.68 -15.75 -18.71
C ALA A 883 48.77 -16.92 -17.73
N LEU A 884 47.63 -17.47 -17.33
CA LEU A 884 47.51 -18.38 -16.19
C LEU A 884 46.77 -19.66 -16.56
N GLU A 885 47.17 -20.73 -15.92
CA GLU A 885 46.41 -21.95 -15.80
C GLU A 885 45.63 -21.92 -14.49
N VAL A 886 44.31 -22.08 -14.62
CA VAL A 886 43.38 -22.09 -13.50
C VAL A 886 43.16 -23.55 -13.10
N LEU A 887 43.49 -23.89 -11.86
CA LEU A 887 43.50 -25.25 -11.34
C LEU A 887 42.55 -25.36 -10.15
N PRO A 888 42.02 -26.56 -9.86
CA PRO A 888 41.30 -26.77 -8.62
C PRO A 888 42.23 -26.53 -7.42
N ALA A 889 41.71 -25.93 -6.35
CA ALA A 889 42.45 -25.84 -5.09
C ALA A 889 42.93 -27.23 -4.64
N GLN A 890 44.11 -27.27 -4.03
CA GLN A 890 44.75 -28.49 -3.54
C GLN A 890 43.87 -29.17 -2.49
N ASP A 891 43.36 -28.39 -1.53
CA ASP A 891 42.36 -28.86 -0.56
C ASP A 891 40.95 -28.90 -1.21
N PRO A 892 40.33 -30.08 -1.37
CA PRO A 892 38.97 -30.19 -1.89
C PRO A 892 37.93 -29.42 -1.08
N ALA A 893 38.14 -29.21 0.24
CA ALA A 893 37.22 -28.46 1.08
C ALA A 893 37.21 -26.95 0.79
N GLN A 894 38.26 -26.45 0.13
CA GLN A 894 38.41 -25.04 -0.23
C GLN A 894 37.99 -24.75 -1.68
N ARG A 895 37.53 -25.76 -2.43
CA ARG A 895 37.11 -25.60 -3.83
C ARG A 895 35.76 -24.88 -3.96
N PRO A 896 35.50 -24.21 -5.10
CA PRO A 896 34.22 -23.57 -5.34
C PRO A 896 33.07 -24.56 -5.45
N ILE A 897 31.87 -24.11 -5.06
CA ILE A 897 30.61 -24.83 -5.29
C ILE A 897 30.11 -24.50 -6.69
N LEU A 898 30.05 -25.52 -7.56
CA LEU A 898 29.71 -25.35 -8.99
C LEU A 898 28.32 -25.87 -9.37
N THR A 899 27.54 -26.33 -8.40
CA THR A 899 26.21 -26.95 -8.63
C THR A 899 25.15 -25.96 -9.08
N GLY A 900 25.40 -24.65 -8.94
CA GLY A 900 24.49 -23.61 -9.37
C GLY A 900 24.65 -22.31 -8.59
N PRO A 901 24.05 -21.22 -9.09
CA PRO A 901 24.16 -19.90 -8.50
C PRO A 901 23.59 -19.80 -7.08
N LEU A 902 22.52 -20.51 -6.79
CA LEU A 902 21.86 -20.42 -5.48
C LEU A 902 22.64 -21.18 -4.40
N GLU A 903 23.25 -22.31 -4.75
CA GLU A 903 23.99 -23.18 -3.84
C GLU A 903 25.34 -22.57 -3.40
N CYS A 904 25.96 -21.81 -4.31
CA CYS A 904 27.22 -21.10 -4.04
C CYS A 904 27.03 -19.83 -3.20
N ASN A 905 25.81 -19.31 -3.09
CA ASN A 905 25.54 -18.04 -2.43
C ASN A 905 25.65 -18.15 -0.90
N ALA A 906 26.50 -17.34 -0.30
CA ALA A 906 26.66 -17.16 1.15
C ALA A 906 25.54 -16.33 1.76
N ASN A 907 24.91 -15.45 0.97
CA ASN A 907 23.81 -14.60 1.40
C ASN A 907 22.57 -14.81 0.52
N PRO A 908 21.77 -15.86 0.77
CA PRO A 908 20.58 -16.16 -0.03
C PRO A 908 19.55 -15.02 -0.07
N SER A 909 19.54 -14.16 0.97
CA SER A 909 18.64 -13.01 1.07
C SER A 909 19.12 -11.77 0.31
N GLY A 910 20.37 -11.75 -0.17
CA GLY A 910 20.96 -10.66 -0.92
C GLY A 910 20.31 -10.42 -2.28
N LEU A 911 20.45 -9.21 -2.82
CA LEU A 911 20.01 -8.91 -4.18
C LEU A 911 20.91 -9.60 -5.21
N SER A 912 22.22 -9.54 -4.95
CA SER A 912 23.25 -10.18 -5.76
C SER A 912 23.83 -11.40 -5.05
N ILE A 913 24.32 -12.36 -5.82
CA ILE A 913 25.05 -13.53 -5.31
C ILE A 913 26.35 -13.06 -4.68
N GLU A 914 26.58 -13.51 -3.45
CA GLU A 914 27.85 -13.38 -2.74
C GLU A 914 28.43 -14.79 -2.59
N PRO A 915 29.37 -15.23 -3.44
CA PRO A 915 29.88 -16.59 -3.37
C PRO A 915 30.50 -16.89 -2.00
N LYS A 916 30.24 -18.08 -1.45
CA LYS A 916 30.96 -18.60 -0.28
C LYS A 916 32.46 -18.57 -0.57
N LYS A 917 33.26 -18.27 0.45
CA LYS A 917 34.72 -18.18 0.29
C LYS A 917 35.28 -19.49 -0.24
N PHE A 918 36.07 -19.42 -1.30
CA PHE A 918 36.80 -20.55 -1.88
C PHE A 918 38.17 -20.07 -2.37
N LEU A 919 39.08 -21.02 -2.56
CA LEU A 919 40.38 -20.79 -3.19
C LEU A 919 40.40 -21.41 -4.58
N VAL A 920 41.31 -20.92 -5.40
CA VAL A 920 41.59 -21.43 -6.74
C VAL A 920 43.10 -21.58 -6.88
N GLY A 921 43.53 -22.73 -7.42
CA GLY A 921 44.93 -22.94 -7.74
C GLY A 921 45.30 -22.15 -8.99
N PHE A 922 46.42 -21.44 -8.96
CA PHE A 922 46.94 -20.76 -10.14
C PHE A 922 48.37 -21.17 -10.43
N ARG A 923 48.69 -21.26 -11.72
CA ARG A 923 50.03 -21.50 -12.25
C ARG A 923 50.30 -20.59 -13.44
N ILE A 924 51.50 -20.03 -13.53
CA ILE A 924 51.90 -19.19 -14.67
C ILE A 924 52.14 -20.10 -15.89
N ARG A 925 51.56 -19.77 -17.05
CA ARG A 925 51.76 -20.54 -18.29
C ARG A 925 53.13 -20.30 -18.92
N ASP A 926 53.51 -19.03 -19.05
CA ASP A 926 54.76 -18.58 -19.67
C ASP A 926 55.23 -17.28 -19.00
N ASP A 927 56.22 -17.39 -18.11
CA ASP A 927 56.72 -16.25 -17.33
C ASP A 927 57.41 -15.19 -18.21
N ASN A 928 58.02 -15.59 -19.32
CA ASN A 928 58.71 -14.67 -20.23
C ASN A 928 57.72 -13.79 -20.99
N LYS A 929 56.68 -14.40 -21.57
CA LYS A 929 55.61 -13.64 -22.25
C LYS A 929 54.89 -12.72 -21.28
N LEU A 930 54.61 -13.22 -20.07
CA LEU A 930 53.92 -12.46 -19.04
C LEU A 930 54.70 -11.21 -18.61
N ARG A 931 56.02 -11.32 -18.41
CA ARG A 931 56.88 -10.15 -18.12
C ARG A 931 56.83 -9.11 -19.23
N HIS A 932 56.92 -9.55 -20.49
CA HIS A 932 56.86 -8.62 -21.63
C HIS A 932 55.51 -7.90 -21.70
N TRP A 933 54.40 -8.61 -21.54
CA TRP A 933 53.07 -7.98 -21.48
C TRP A 933 52.93 -7.00 -20.32
N PHE A 934 53.51 -7.30 -19.16
CA PHE A 934 53.50 -6.42 -18.00
C PHE A 934 54.31 -5.14 -18.23
N GLU A 935 55.51 -5.24 -18.77
CA GLU A 935 56.36 -4.09 -19.11
C GLU A 935 55.66 -3.18 -20.13
N ASP A 936 55.12 -3.75 -21.20
CA ASP A 936 54.40 -3.01 -22.25
C ASP A 936 53.19 -2.27 -21.69
N THR A 937 52.42 -2.94 -20.81
CA THR A 937 51.21 -2.35 -20.22
C THR A 937 51.56 -1.27 -19.20
N GLU A 938 52.59 -1.49 -18.38
CA GLU A 938 53.06 -0.49 -17.42
C GLU A 938 53.51 0.78 -18.15
N MET A 939 54.29 0.63 -19.23
CA MET A 939 54.69 1.76 -20.06
C MET A 939 53.50 2.50 -20.68
N ALA A 940 52.50 1.77 -21.19
CA ALA A 940 51.32 2.35 -21.80
C ALA A 940 50.43 3.10 -20.79
N THR A 941 50.36 2.63 -19.55
CA THR A 941 49.42 3.14 -18.53
C THR A 941 50.06 4.05 -17.48
N ARG A 942 51.39 4.24 -17.48
CA ARG A 942 52.13 5.05 -16.49
C ARG A 942 51.55 6.46 -16.29
N HIS A 943 51.23 7.15 -17.39
CA HIS A 943 50.64 8.49 -17.36
C HIS A 943 49.26 8.59 -16.67
N MET A 944 48.63 7.46 -16.37
CA MET A 944 47.35 7.41 -15.67
C MET A 944 47.50 7.33 -14.15
N LEU A 945 48.67 6.89 -13.68
CA LEU A 945 49.06 6.79 -12.28
C LEU A 945 49.64 8.11 -11.74
N ASP A 946 50.16 8.95 -12.65
CA ASP A 946 50.52 10.34 -12.42
C ASP A 946 49.26 11.26 -12.45
#